data_AF-A0A366DCH2-F1
#
_entry.id   AF-A0A366DCH2-F1
#
_cell.length_a   1.000
_cell.length_b   1.000
_cell.length_c   1.000
_cell.angle_alpha   90.00
_cell.angle_beta   90.00
_cell.angle_gamma   90.00
#
_symmetry.space_group_name_H-M   'P 1'
#
loop_
_entity.id
_entity.type
_entity.pdbx_description
1 polymer ?
#
loop_
_entity_poly.entity_id
_entity_poly.type
_entity_poly.pdbx_seq_one_letter_code
_entity_poly.pdbx_strand_id
1 'polypeptide(L)'
;MTSRLIAKLTMSTCLATGALYGTMLNPAAAITTHVVNDPQGKPFIELRFFDVGDGDFAANNQSTWNITDIYKNQIINATGYWSEIIKLVPGENPAIINVGTNTADWGAAASSPNATMQNGSPTTVQAALTNQYYTNLTNGAHGYIVVANKVGTEDWSQAPYTPSHIALTAETSLGTVLIHEIGHALGVASNAFSFFDDDNGVQIAGFGGGFDAWSTHLRDDNDNAARPNQWINCNGCWVPPAAITDAFDVRKDQAYFTGAHVSEVLNGAMKGLPMRVATDYGPYDSPLFSHIELKNSLMSHQLYRNYSTLMEAELAAIQDIGYTIDRRNFYGHSVYGDGLTIINNNPYFGRNADGTAYIDNTYNTATLGLGLHVYGSYNTITQNADLLSVGSGGGGIRIDGAANNLIVAPDVRVHANGANGRGIMFAYGKDHTLTHRGDVQAMGENGIAVSFDFGHNSRGDGTGYRGSYILELDDRVEDQRATITEELNGALVSSFDLTGRVAGKKAAIFMSENALVGQINVMQGASIFGDIISDYYQTNEDGHLRLTELSFGLKADAQGNSTGTADTDFRLAYGGNIKGKNISLHLDGGTTLLTGNHQVFDVGVAQTAMLSGQGIYQIDAAQQFRNSGILNPSVAGATITIDGNYAQSATGTLQLAFNDQSDISSLIVNGSAGLNGTISFAPDRGYYRDGFTVTSNEWLQVDAMSGNFTNVSTTLTSPTLNASATDNGNLSYTVSLSRAADAYSQYAGDSEDREVGAALDSLANNAAAEFKPLLAALDFSATDGSTIRSSLPQLSGEAYASASGVLLNASGITRSSINNRLSQA
;
A
#
# COMPACT_ATOMS: atom_id res chain seq x y z
N MET A 1 76.67 26.63 7.46
CA MET A 1 77.65 26.55 8.57
C MET A 1 77.15 25.50 9.55
N THR A 2 77.85 24.37 9.60
CA THR A 2 78.13 23.47 10.76
C THR A 2 77.06 23.22 11.82
N SER A 3 76.80 22.00 12.33
CA SER A 3 77.32 20.64 12.12
C SER A 3 76.63 19.70 13.13
N ARG A 4 76.80 18.37 12.93
CA ARG A 4 76.57 17.20 13.82
C ARG A 4 75.16 16.57 13.71
N LEU A 5 74.89 15.50 12.96
CA LEU A 5 75.60 14.24 12.61
C LEU A 5 75.67 13.19 13.75
N ILE A 6 75.13 12.00 13.45
CA ILE A 6 75.60 10.63 13.75
C ILE A 6 74.62 9.71 14.51
N ALA A 7 74.11 8.73 13.74
CA ALA A 7 73.58 7.43 14.15
C ALA A 7 74.70 6.44 14.52
N LYS A 8 74.36 5.34 15.23
CA LYS A 8 75.05 4.02 15.41
C LYS A 8 75.00 3.57 16.89
N LEU A 9 74.83 2.31 17.32
CA LEU A 9 74.70 0.99 16.68
C LEU A 9 74.45 -0.07 17.80
N THR A 10 73.94 -1.24 17.41
CA THR A 10 74.25 -2.63 17.91
C THR A 10 73.74 -3.20 19.24
N MET A 11 72.85 -4.19 19.07
CA MET A 11 72.92 -5.59 19.54
C MET A 11 74.16 -6.05 20.32
N SER A 12 73.94 -6.78 21.43
CA SER A 12 74.41 -8.19 21.54
C SER A 12 73.77 -8.95 22.72
N THR A 13 73.54 -10.23 22.47
CA THR A 13 72.86 -11.30 23.22
C THR A 13 73.74 -12.08 24.22
N CYS A 14 73.15 -12.65 25.29
CA CYS A 14 73.34 -14.02 25.84
C CYS A 14 72.53 -14.19 27.15
N LEU A 15 71.53 -15.09 27.25
CA LEU A 15 71.59 -16.49 27.79
C LEU A 15 71.99 -16.54 29.29
N ALA A 16 71.27 -17.16 30.24
CA ALA A 16 70.18 -18.14 30.21
C ALA A 16 69.53 -18.33 31.62
N THR A 17 68.34 -18.97 31.61
CA THR A 17 67.70 -19.85 32.63
C THR A 17 67.14 -19.31 33.96
N GLY A 18 65.83 -19.49 34.16
CA GLY A 18 65.22 -19.64 35.49
C GLY A 18 63.70 -19.43 35.61
N ALA A 19 62.93 -20.51 35.43
CA ALA A 19 61.56 -20.75 35.94
C ALA A 19 60.34 -20.08 35.25
N LEU A 20 59.61 -20.93 34.52
CA LEU A 20 58.20 -20.78 34.16
C LEU A 20 57.31 -20.64 35.41
N TYR A 21 56.40 -19.68 35.40
CA TYR A 21 55.03 -19.85 35.89
C TYR A 21 54.10 -19.40 34.78
N GLY A 22 53.32 -20.33 34.25
CA GLY A 22 52.38 -20.09 33.16
C GLY A 22 51.27 -19.15 33.62
N THR A 23 51.24 -17.95 33.07
CA THR A 23 49.99 -17.19 32.95
C THR A 23 49.22 -17.82 31.80
N MET A 24 48.10 -18.44 32.13
CA MET A 24 47.08 -18.84 31.16
C MET A 24 46.80 -17.64 30.25
N LEU A 25 47.15 -17.76 28.97
CA LEU A 25 46.64 -16.89 27.93
C LEU A 25 45.14 -17.22 27.84
N ASN A 26 44.29 -16.39 28.42
CA ASN A 26 42.89 -16.35 28.00
C ASN A 26 42.89 -16.07 26.49
N PRO A 27 42.11 -16.81 25.68
CA PRO A 27 41.92 -16.43 24.30
C PRO A 27 41.41 -14.97 24.29
N ALA A 28 42.00 -14.13 23.44
CA ALA A 28 41.50 -12.79 23.23
C ALA A 28 40.05 -12.90 22.73
N ALA A 29 39.08 -12.44 23.54
CA ALA A 29 37.68 -12.39 23.13
C ALA A 29 37.57 -11.50 21.88
N ALA A 30 36.97 -12.04 20.81
CA ALA A 30 36.84 -11.37 19.53
C ALA A 30 35.45 -10.73 19.41
N ILE A 31 35.08 -9.94 20.42
CA ILE A 31 33.78 -9.27 20.49
C ILE A 31 33.63 -8.35 19.27
N THR A 32 32.62 -8.61 18.45
CA THR A 32 32.28 -7.75 17.30
C THR A 32 31.41 -6.61 17.79
N THR A 33 31.75 -5.36 17.46
CA THR A 33 31.00 -4.19 17.90
C THR A 33 30.38 -3.44 16.72
N HIS A 34 29.20 -2.87 16.94
CA HIS A 34 28.54 -1.99 15.97
C HIS A 34 27.88 -0.81 16.69
N VAL A 35 28.17 0.40 16.25
CA VAL A 35 27.55 1.62 16.79
C VAL A 35 26.40 2.03 15.88
N VAL A 36 25.19 1.98 16.41
CA VAL A 36 24.00 2.56 15.77
C VAL A 36 23.96 4.04 16.11
N ASN A 37 23.82 4.88 15.08
CA ASN A 37 23.72 6.32 15.24
C ASN A 37 22.26 6.79 15.19
N ASP A 38 21.98 7.93 15.79
CA ASP A 38 20.75 8.68 15.56
C ASP A 38 20.71 9.28 14.13
N PRO A 39 19.57 9.80 13.67
CA PRO A 39 19.47 10.44 12.35
C PRO A 39 20.37 11.67 12.15
N GLN A 40 20.93 12.23 13.22
CA GLN A 40 21.89 13.34 13.19
C GLN A 40 23.35 12.86 13.18
N GLY A 41 23.59 11.54 13.17
CA GLY A 41 24.91 10.92 13.12
C GLY A 41 25.61 10.83 14.48
N LYS A 42 24.91 11.00 15.60
CA LYS A 42 25.48 10.83 16.94
C LYS A 42 25.35 9.37 17.41
N PRO A 43 26.35 8.83 18.12
CA PRO A 43 26.27 7.50 18.70
C PRO A 43 25.08 7.34 19.65
N PHE A 44 24.16 6.43 19.32
CA PHE A 44 22.96 6.14 20.08
C PHE A 44 23.18 4.93 20.99
N ILE A 45 23.42 3.76 20.38
CA ILE A 45 23.68 2.49 21.08
C ILE A 45 24.87 1.77 20.43
N GLU A 46 25.81 1.30 21.25
CA GLU A 46 26.84 0.33 20.87
C GLU A 46 26.35 -1.08 21.17
N LEU A 47 26.17 -1.87 20.12
CA LEU A 47 25.88 -3.31 20.18
C LEU A 47 27.20 -4.08 20.24
N ARG A 48 27.36 -4.94 21.24
CA ARG A 48 28.52 -5.83 21.38
C ARG A 48 28.08 -7.27 21.20
N PHE A 49 28.42 -7.89 20.08
CA PHE A 49 28.07 -9.27 19.76
C PHE A 49 29.11 -10.23 20.32
N PHE A 50 28.64 -11.17 21.14
CA PHE A 50 29.43 -12.24 21.75
C PHE A 50 29.14 -13.53 21.00
N ASP A 51 30.15 -14.11 20.35
CA ASP A 51 30.08 -15.44 19.79
C ASP A 51 30.54 -16.49 20.83
N VAL A 52 30.44 -17.77 20.49
CA VAL A 52 30.85 -18.86 21.40
C VAL A 52 32.32 -18.70 21.78
N GLY A 53 32.58 -18.56 23.08
CA GLY A 53 33.92 -18.40 23.64
C GLY A 53 34.37 -16.97 23.90
N ASP A 54 33.54 -15.96 23.60
CA ASP A 54 33.86 -14.54 23.86
C ASP A 54 33.61 -14.08 25.31
N GLY A 55 33.14 -14.99 26.17
CA GLY A 55 32.88 -14.74 27.59
C GLY A 55 31.43 -14.35 27.89
N ASP A 56 31.22 -13.83 29.10
CA ASP A 56 29.88 -13.56 29.64
C ASP A 56 29.30 -12.26 29.09
N PHE A 57 28.20 -12.35 28.33
CA PHE A 57 27.48 -11.18 27.80
C PHE A 57 26.46 -10.62 28.81
N ALA A 58 25.95 -11.47 29.71
CA ALA A 58 25.09 -11.11 30.84
C ALA A 58 25.53 -11.91 32.09
N ALA A 59 24.90 -11.67 33.25
CA ALA A 59 25.32 -12.26 34.53
C ALA A 59 25.38 -13.82 34.47
N ASN A 60 26.60 -14.37 34.38
CA ASN A 60 26.90 -15.80 34.22
C ASN A 60 26.31 -16.45 32.95
N ASN A 61 26.04 -15.68 31.89
CA ASN A 61 25.50 -16.19 30.63
C ASN A 61 26.50 -16.00 29.48
N GLN A 62 26.83 -17.10 28.80
CA GLN A 62 27.69 -17.13 27.62
C GLN A 62 26.90 -17.57 26.39
N SER A 63 27.29 -17.07 25.22
CA SER A 63 26.68 -17.45 23.95
C SER A 63 26.86 -18.95 23.67
N THR A 64 25.78 -19.62 23.29
CA THR A 64 25.79 -21.07 22.98
C THR A 64 25.85 -21.37 21.47
N TRP A 65 25.65 -20.36 20.62
CA TRP A 65 25.78 -20.46 19.16
C TRP A 65 26.22 -19.13 18.53
N ASN A 66 26.83 -19.16 17.35
CA ASN A 66 27.35 -17.95 16.71
C ASN A 66 26.27 -17.26 15.88
N ILE A 67 26.11 -15.95 16.07
CA ILE A 67 25.06 -15.19 15.39
C ILE A 67 25.47 -14.82 13.95
N THR A 68 24.58 -15.11 12.99
CA THR A 68 24.83 -14.89 11.56
C THR A 68 24.73 -13.41 11.19
N ASP A 69 25.34 -13.02 10.07
CA ASP A 69 25.30 -11.62 9.61
C ASP A 69 23.89 -11.11 9.33
N ILE A 70 22.98 -11.98 8.86
CA ILE A 70 21.59 -11.60 8.63
C ILE A 70 20.90 -11.22 9.94
N TYR A 71 21.09 -11.99 11.02
CA TYR A 71 20.51 -11.69 12.32
C TYR A 71 21.19 -10.48 12.98
N LYS A 72 22.51 -10.34 12.86
CA LYS A 72 23.23 -9.13 13.28
C LYS A 72 22.63 -7.89 12.61
N ASN A 73 22.38 -7.94 11.31
CA ASN A 73 21.75 -6.84 10.57
C ASN A 73 20.30 -6.59 11.03
N GLN A 74 19.51 -7.61 11.31
CA GLN A 74 18.15 -7.43 11.85
C GLN A 74 18.15 -6.76 13.23
N ILE A 75 19.09 -7.12 14.12
CA ILE A 75 19.28 -6.48 15.44
C ILE A 75 19.68 -5.00 15.27
N ILE A 76 20.60 -4.72 14.34
CA ILE A 76 21.04 -3.35 14.01
C ILE A 76 19.85 -2.53 13.51
N ASN A 77 19.03 -3.06 12.62
CA ASN A 77 17.84 -2.37 12.09
C ASN A 77 16.79 -2.10 13.18
N ALA A 78 16.51 -3.08 14.05
CA ALA A 78 15.60 -2.91 15.18
C ALA A 78 16.10 -1.82 16.16
N THR A 79 17.41 -1.77 16.39
CA THR A 79 18.04 -0.70 17.20
C THR A 79 17.95 0.66 16.49
N GLY A 80 18.09 0.68 15.16
CA GLY A 80 17.92 1.87 14.33
C GLY A 80 16.50 2.46 14.36
N TYR A 81 15.47 1.61 14.45
CA TYR A 81 14.10 2.08 14.69
C TYR A 81 13.99 2.93 15.96
N TRP A 82 14.59 2.47 17.06
CA TRP A 82 14.61 3.21 18.32
C TRP A 82 15.46 4.48 18.26
N SER A 83 16.55 4.48 17.47
CA SER A 83 17.38 5.68 17.29
C SER A 83 16.68 6.79 16.50
N GLU A 84 15.73 6.45 15.63
CA GLU A 84 14.87 7.44 14.98
C GLU A 84 13.87 8.08 15.97
N ILE A 85 13.32 7.29 16.90
CA ILE A 85 12.24 7.70 17.80
C ILE A 85 12.76 8.57 18.95
N ILE A 86 13.86 8.15 19.58
CA ILE A 86 14.33 8.73 20.84
C ILE A 86 15.33 9.85 20.55
N LYS A 87 15.02 11.08 20.99
CA LYS A 87 15.99 12.18 20.97
C LYS A 87 16.98 12.02 22.12
N LEU A 88 18.26 11.88 21.77
CA LEU A 88 19.36 11.79 22.73
C LEU A 88 19.52 13.07 23.55
N VAL A 89 19.74 12.91 24.85
CA VAL A 89 20.26 13.98 25.70
C VAL A 89 21.78 13.82 25.78
N PRO A 90 22.59 14.77 25.28
CA PRO A 90 24.04 14.62 25.24
C PRO A 90 24.66 14.39 26.62
N GLY A 91 25.52 13.39 26.73
CA GLY A 91 26.31 13.10 27.92
C GLY A 91 26.93 11.71 27.89
N GLU A 92 26.31 10.76 28.60
CA GLU A 92 26.75 9.36 28.78
C GLU A 92 26.50 8.45 27.56
N ASN A 93 26.24 9.00 26.37
CA ASN A 93 26.00 8.25 25.13
C ASN A 93 27.33 7.76 24.49
N PRO A 94 27.32 6.65 23.71
CA PRO A 94 26.20 5.75 23.46
C PRO A 94 25.90 4.85 24.65
N ALA A 95 24.65 4.42 24.80
CA ALA A 95 24.35 3.30 25.69
C ALA A 95 24.99 2.02 25.12
N ILE A 96 25.24 1.03 25.97
CA ILE A 96 25.93 -0.21 25.59
C ILE A 96 24.99 -1.37 25.85
N ILE A 97 24.76 -2.19 24.83
CA ILE A 97 23.98 -3.41 24.94
C ILE A 97 24.83 -4.59 24.47
N ASN A 98 25.03 -5.56 25.37
CA ASN A 98 25.66 -6.82 25.04
C ASN A 98 24.64 -7.75 24.36
N VAL A 99 25.01 -8.39 23.26
CA VAL A 99 24.17 -9.30 22.50
C VAL A 99 24.78 -10.69 22.58
N GLY A 100 24.04 -11.62 23.16
CA GLY A 100 24.43 -13.03 23.21
C GLY A 100 23.33 -13.95 22.73
N THR A 101 23.63 -15.24 22.76
CA THR A 101 22.76 -16.27 22.19
C THR A 101 22.54 -17.44 23.15
N ASN A 102 21.38 -18.09 23.04
CA ASN A 102 21.09 -19.31 23.80
C ASN A 102 20.45 -20.38 22.92
N THR A 103 20.65 -21.65 23.23
CA THR A 103 19.99 -22.76 22.55
C THR A 103 18.71 -23.07 23.31
N ALA A 104 17.60 -22.51 22.84
CA ALA A 104 16.30 -22.55 23.50
C ALA A 104 15.18 -22.23 22.50
N ASP A 105 13.93 -22.21 22.96
CA ASP A 105 12.73 -22.02 22.16
C ASP A 105 11.85 -20.83 22.58
N TRP A 106 12.28 -20.03 23.55
CA TRP A 106 11.50 -18.88 24.04
C TRP A 106 11.64 -17.62 23.15
N GLY A 107 12.40 -17.66 22.06
CA GLY A 107 12.56 -16.54 21.12
C GLY A 107 13.67 -15.56 21.48
N ALA A 108 13.36 -14.28 21.67
CA ALA A 108 14.36 -13.26 22.01
C ALA A 108 13.90 -12.48 23.26
N ALA A 109 14.85 -11.88 23.97
CA ALA A 109 14.57 -11.03 25.12
C ALA A 109 15.61 -9.92 25.22
N ALA A 110 15.21 -8.75 25.71
CA ALA A 110 16.14 -7.70 26.12
C ALA A 110 15.79 -7.15 27.49
N SER A 111 16.81 -6.79 28.27
CA SER A 111 16.61 -6.30 29.62
C SER A 111 17.70 -5.31 30.02
N SER A 112 17.34 -4.45 30.96
CA SER A 112 18.23 -3.47 31.57
C SER A 112 17.85 -3.31 33.05
N PRO A 113 18.80 -3.37 33.99
CA PRO A 113 18.51 -3.15 35.40
C PRO A 113 18.14 -1.69 35.69
N ASN A 114 17.50 -1.45 36.83
CA ASN A 114 17.24 -0.09 37.29
C ASN A 114 18.55 0.66 37.57
N ALA A 115 18.64 1.92 37.14
CA ALA A 115 19.83 2.76 37.29
C ALA A 115 20.19 3.01 38.77
N THR A 116 19.16 3.16 39.60
CA THR A 116 19.23 3.34 41.04
C THR A 116 18.14 2.54 41.76
N MET A 117 18.23 2.44 43.09
CA MET A 117 17.17 1.86 43.95
C MET A 117 16.10 2.88 44.38
N GLN A 118 16.10 4.08 43.82
CA GLN A 118 15.12 5.12 44.16
C GLN A 118 13.76 4.87 43.48
N ASN A 119 12.70 5.49 43.99
CA ASN A 119 11.39 5.44 43.32
C ASN A 119 11.39 6.33 42.07
N GLY A 120 10.78 5.85 40.99
CA GLY A 120 10.84 6.47 39.66
C GLY A 120 12.17 6.24 38.93
N SER A 121 12.90 5.18 39.27
CA SER A 121 14.21 4.91 38.66
C SER A 121 14.06 4.50 37.18
N PRO A 122 14.80 5.12 36.25
CA PRO A 122 14.88 4.62 34.87
C PRO A 122 15.71 3.34 34.81
N THR A 123 15.69 2.63 33.68
CA THR A 123 16.69 1.58 33.41
C THR A 123 18.07 2.19 33.19
N THR A 124 19.14 1.41 33.31
CA THR A 124 20.50 1.89 33.02
C THR A 124 20.69 2.27 31.55
N VAL A 125 20.00 1.61 30.60
CA VAL A 125 19.99 2.04 29.19
C VAL A 125 19.30 3.40 29.07
N GLN A 126 18.10 3.55 29.67
CA GLN A 126 17.38 4.82 29.66
C GLN A 126 18.20 5.94 30.29
N ALA A 127 18.86 5.69 31.42
CA ALA A 127 19.70 6.66 32.10
C ALA A 127 20.85 7.13 31.20
N ALA A 128 21.53 6.23 30.49
CA ALA A 128 22.57 6.61 29.55
C ALA A 128 22.04 7.45 28.37
N LEU A 129 20.88 7.09 27.81
CA LEU A 129 20.28 7.83 26.69
C LEU A 129 19.72 9.21 27.07
N THR A 130 19.31 9.37 28.33
CA THR A 130 18.71 10.61 28.88
C THR A 130 19.69 11.40 29.76
N ASN A 131 20.96 11.00 29.80
CA ASN A 131 22.02 11.61 30.61
C ASN A 131 21.67 11.73 32.11
N GLN A 132 21.11 10.65 32.66
CA GLN A 132 20.82 10.51 34.08
C GLN A 132 21.87 9.64 34.76
N TYR A 133 22.00 9.81 36.07
CA TYR A 133 22.95 9.06 36.88
C TYR A 133 22.55 7.58 37.01
N TYR A 134 23.54 6.68 36.91
CA TYR A 134 23.39 5.26 37.18
C TYR A 134 24.55 4.73 38.04
N THR A 135 24.30 3.63 38.75
CA THR A 135 25.22 3.16 39.79
C THR A 135 26.23 2.13 39.32
N ASN A 136 25.87 1.19 38.45
CA ASN A 136 26.77 0.12 37.96
C ASN A 136 26.38 -0.37 36.57
N LEU A 137 27.38 -0.86 35.82
CA LEU A 137 27.19 -1.63 34.59
C LEU A 137 27.23 -3.13 34.91
N THR A 138 26.39 -3.91 34.23
CA THR A 138 26.44 -5.38 34.30
C THR A 138 27.27 -5.88 33.13
N ASN A 139 28.35 -6.62 33.40
CA ASN A 139 29.27 -7.11 32.36
C ASN A 139 29.77 -6.00 31.41
N GLY A 140 29.99 -4.79 31.95
CA GLY A 140 30.46 -3.63 31.17
C GLY A 140 29.42 -3.02 30.22
N ALA A 141 28.14 -3.36 30.38
CA ALA A 141 27.03 -2.87 29.57
C ALA A 141 25.87 -2.30 30.42
N HIS A 142 25.06 -1.46 29.79
CA HIS A 142 23.85 -0.87 30.36
C HIS A 142 22.65 -1.82 30.23
N GLY A 143 22.69 -2.78 29.32
CA GLY A 143 21.66 -3.80 29.13
C GLY A 143 22.19 -4.97 28.32
N TYR A 144 21.34 -5.95 28.08
CA TYR A 144 21.66 -7.08 27.23
C TYR A 144 20.47 -7.52 26.38
N ILE A 145 20.79 -8.13 25.24
CA ILE A 145 19.87 -8.89 24.39
C ILE A 145 20.34 -10.35 24.42
N VAL A 146 19.39 -11.26 24.53
CA VAL A 146 19.63 -12.69 24.34
C VAL A 146 18.71 -13.21 23.24
N VAL A 147 19.29 -13.91 22.27
CA VAL A 147 18.57 -14.49 21.13
C VAL A 147 18.63 -16.01 21.21
N ALA A 148 17.47 -16.65 21.33
CA ALA A 148 17.35 -18.09 21.19
C ALA A 148 17.52 -18.51 19.72
N ASN A 149 17.93 -19.74 19.46
CA ASN A 149 18.11 -20.21 18.08
C ASN A 149 16.79 -20.39 17.30
N LYS A 150 15.64 -20.36 18.00
CA LYS A 150 14.30 -20.55 17.43
C LYS A 150 13.20 -19.96 18.32
N VAL A 151 11.98 -19.86 17.78
CA VAL A 151 10.75 -19.47 18.50
C VAL A 151 9.79 -20.66 18.49
N GLY A 152 9.57 -21.28 19.65
CA GLY A 152 8.88 -22.55 19.76
C GLY A 152 9.59 -23.65 18.96
N THR A 153 8.89 -24.20 17.99
CA THR A 153 9.42 -25.19 17.05
C THR A 153 10.01 -24.58 15.77
N GLU A 154 9.81 -23.29 15.54
CA GLU A 154 10.06 -22.63 14.26
C GLU A 154 11.39 -21.87 14.24
N ASP A 155 12.10 -21.96 13.12
CA ASP A 155 13.29 -21.15 12.86
C ASP A 155 12.91 -19.70 12.57
N TRP A 156 13.84 -18.77 12.84
CA TRP A 156 13.67 -17.37 12.47
C TRP A 156 13.59 -17.20 10.94
N SER A 157 12.83 -16.20 10.51
CA SER A 157 12.77 -15.80 9.10
C SER A 157 14.17 -15.50 8.56
N GLN A 158 14.50 -16.11 7.42
CA GLN A 158 15.71 -15.82 6.64
C GLN A 158 15.53 -14.60 5.71
N ALA A 159 14.39 -13.93 5.76
CA ALA A 159 14.18 -12.70 5.02
C ALA A 159 14.91 -11.53 5.70
N PRO A 160 15.52 -10.61 4.94
CA PRO A 160 15.99 -9.34 5.49
C PRO A 160 14.84 -8.55 6.13
N TYR A 161 15.16 -7.75 7.16
CA TYR A 161 14.18 -6.83 7.73
C TYR A 161 13.70 -5.84 6.66
N THR A 162 12.38 -5.75 6.49
CA THR A 162 11.72 -4.86 5.54
C THR A 162 10.77 -3.94 6.32
N PRO A 163 11.03 -2.62 6.35
CA PRO A 163 10.14 -1.68 7.03
C PRO A 163 8.72 -1.72 6.45
N SER A 164 7.74 -1.99 7.30
CA SER A 164 6.32 -2.01 7.00
C SER A 164 5.53 -1.75 8.28
N HIS A 165 4.28 -1.29 8.15
CA HIS A 165 3.32 -1.18 9.26
C HIS A 165 2.60 -2.49 9.58
N ILE A 166 2.64 -3.45 8.65
CA ILE A 166 2.11 -4.80 8.80
C ILE A 166 3.22 -5.84 8.56
N ALA A 167 3.09 -7.01 9.17
CA ALA A 167 4.00 -8.13 8.91
C ALA A 167 3.80 -8.68 7.48
N LEU A 168 4.91 -8.88 6.77
CA LEU A 168 4.92 -9.24 5.35
C LEU A 168 5.30 -10.71 5.07
N THR A 169 5.63 -11.48 6.10
CA THR A 169 6.08 -12.87 5.98
C THR A 169 5.38 -13.74 7.01
N ALA A 170 5.10 -14.99 6.63
CA ALA A 170 4.48 -15.97 7.51
C ALA A 170 5.41 -16.42 8.65
N GLU A 171 6.73 -16.36 8.47
CA GLU A 171 7.71 -16.68 9.52
C GLU A 171 7.98 -15.49 10.45
N THR A 172 8.36 -15.80 11.68
CA THR A 172 8.70 -14.79 12.70
C THR A 172 9.95 -14.01 12.30
N SER A 173 9.82 -12.69 12.21
CA SER A 173 10.93 -11.76 11.94
C SER A 173 11.67 -11.41 13.24
N LEU A 174 12.95 -11.78 13.34
CA LEU A 174 13.80 -11.41 14.48
C LEU A 174 13.88 -9.88 14.64
N GLY A 175 13.99 -9.13 13.55
CA GLY A 175 14.01 -7.67 13.59
C GLY A 175 12.74 -7.06 14.19
N THR A 176 11.57 -7.58 13.83
CA THR A 176 10.28 -7.12 14.38
C THR A 176 10.15 -7.47 15.86
N VAL A 177 10.52 -8.69 16.24
CA VAL A 177 10.56 -9.11 17.65
C VAL A 177 11.53 -8.23 18.45
N LEU A 178 12.69 -7.87 17.92
CA LEU A 178 13.63 -7.03 18.65
C LEU A 178 13.22 -5.57 18.79
N ILE A 179 12.34 -5.06 17.92
CA ILE A 179 11.69 -3.77 18.17
C ILE A 179 10.90 -3.85 19.48
N HIS A 180 10.16 -4.94 19.70
CA HIS A 180 9.48 -5.24 20.95
C HIS A 180 10.47 -5.37 22.11
N GLU A 181 11.40 -6.32 22.02
CA GLU A 181 12.27 -6.66 23.15
C GLU A 181 13.14 -5.48 23.63
N ILE A 182 13.70 -4.70 22.71
CA ILE A 182 14.49 -3.51 23.06
C ILE A 182 13.65 -2.49 23.84
N GLY A 183 12.32 -2.44 23.62
CA GLY A 183 11.41 -1.62 24.42
C GLY A 183 11.47 -1.93 25.92
N HIS A 184 11.62 -3.20 26.31
CA HIS A 184 11.79 -3.57 27.72
C HIS A 184 13.12 -3.06 28.30
N ALA A 185 14.21 -3.17 27.54
CA ALA A 185 15.50 -2.60 27.96
C ALA A 185 15.44 -1.06 28.09
N LEU A 186 14.59 -0.40 27.31
CA LEU A 186 14.33 1.03 27.40
C LEU A 186 13.40 1.43 28.56
N GLY A 187 12.81 0.48 29.28
CA GLY A 187 12.02 0.76 30.48
C GLY A 187 10.52 0.52 30.35
N VAL A 188 10.05 -0.13 29.28
CA VAL A 188 8.70 -0.74 29.25
C VAL A 188 8.74 -2.03 30.08
N ALA A 189 8.90 -1.91 31.39
CA ALA A 189 9.05 -3.06 32.28
C ALA A 189 8.64 -2.68 33.70
N SER A 190 7.74 -3.46 34.29
CA SER A 190 7.37 -3.29 35.69
C SER A 190 8.31 -4.06 36.61
N ASN A 191 8.61 -3.50 37.78
CA ASN A 191 9.30 -4.18 38.88
C ASN A 191 8.38 -5.17 39.66
N ALA A 192 7.30 -5.61 39.04
CA ALA A 192 6.45 -6.67 39.57
C ALA A 192 7.20 -8.01 39.51
N PHE A 193 7.05 -8.80 40.57
CA PHE A 193 7.51 -10.19 40.63
C PHE A 193 6.32 -11.11 40.79
N SER A 194 6.48 -12.34 40.29
CA SER A 194 5.52 -13.40 40.54
C SER A 194 6.27 -14.73 40.67
N PHE A 195 5.82 -15.59 41.58
CA PHE A 195 6.33 -16.95 41.75
C PHE A 195 5.26 -17.85 42.33
N PHE A 196 5.36 -19.15 42.03
CA PHE A 196 4.49 -20.16 42.60
C PHE A 196 5.11 -20.71 43.89
N ASP A 197 4.35 -20.70 44.98
CA ASP A 197 4.73 -21.32 46.25
C ASP A 197 4.29 -22.79 46.22
N ASP A 198 5.23 -23.68 45.86
CA ASP A 198 5.00 -25.13 45.75
C ASP A 198 4.49 -25.75 47.07
N ASP A 199 4.93 -25.23 48.22
CA ASP A 199 4.59 -25.81 49.53
C ASP A 199 3.12 -25.56 49.89
N ASN A 200 2.58 -24.42 49.46
CA ASN A 200 1.20 -24.01 49.74
C ASN A 200 0.27 -24.12 48.52
N GLY A 201 0.82 -24.39 47.34
CA GLY A 201 0.08 -24.52 46.08
C GLY A 201 -0.59 -23.21 45.63
N VAL A 202 0.05 -22.06 45.86
CA VAL A 202 -0.53 -20.74 45.57
C VAL A 202 0.40 -19.87 44.74
N GLN A 203 -0.17 -19.07 43.84
CA GLN A 203 0.58 -18.02 43.14
C GLN A 203 0.75 -16.81 44.05
N ILE A 204 1.96 -16.27 44.13
CA ILE A 204 2.26 -15.06 44.89
C ILE A 204 2.79 -14.00 43.93
N ALA A 205 2.26 -12.78 44.02
CA ALA A 205 2.68 -11.65 43.20
C ALA A 205 2.77 -10.35 44.01
N GLY A 206 3.71 -9.49 43.67
CA GLY A 206 3.89 -8.20 44.34
C GLY A 206 4.86 -7.29 43.60
N PHE A 207 4.98 -6.05 44.07
CA PHE A 207 5.99 -5.11 43.61
C PHE A 207 7.23 -5.17 44.50
N GLY A 208 8.41 -5.18 43.87
CA GLY A 208 9.68 -5.14 44.58
C GLY A 208 9.92 -3.84 45.38
N GLY A 209 11.04 -3.81 46.11
CA GLY A 209 11.55 -2.61 46.76
C GLY A 209 12.29 -1.72 45.76
N GLY A 210 12.00 -0.40 45.78
CA GLY A 210 12.47 0.53 44.75
C GLY A 210 11.58 0.47 43.51
N PHE A 211 10.86 1.55 43.25
CA PHE A 211 9.84 1.61 42.19
C PHE A 211 10.45 2.11 40.88
N ASP A 212 10.33 1.36 39.79
CA ASP A 212 10.78 1.83 38.46
C ASP A 212 9.86 2.94 37.92
N ALA A 213 10.31 3.67 36.89
CA ALA A 213 9.53 4.74 36.27
C ALA A 213 8.18 4.24 35.73
N TRP A 214 8.14 3.08 35.07
CA TRP A 214 6.93 2.52 34.46
C TRP A 214 5.83 2.23 35.49
N SER A 215 6.19 1.57 36.59
CA SER A 215 5.24 1.16 37.63
C SER A 215 4.58 2.35 38.34
N THR A 216 5.19 3.55 38.31
CA THR A 216 4.57 4.79 38.86
C THR A 216 3.28 5.21 38.14
N HIS A 217 3.11 4.74 36.91
CA HIS A 217 1.98 5.04 36.05
C HIS A 217 0.87 3.99 36.10
N LEU A 218 1.08 2.87 36.82
CA LEU A 218 0.09 1.80 36.91
C LEU A 218 -1.08 2.17 37.82
N ARG A 219 -2.27 1.76 37.41
CA ARG A 219 -3.54 1.87 38.14
C ARG A 219 -4.25 0.53 38.14
N ASP A 220 -4.85 0.20 39.27
CA ASP A 220 -5.60 -1.05 39.46
C ASP A 220 -7.06 -0.93 38.97
N ASP A 221 -7.88 -1.97 39.19
CA ASP A 221 -9.29 -2.03 38.77
C ASP A 221 -10.17 -0.94 39.42
N ASN A 222 -9.67 -0.28 40.47
CA ASN A 222 -10.37 0.72 41.28
C ASN A 222 -9.69 2.10 41.17
N ASP A 223 -8.87 2.32 40.14
CA ASP A 223 -8.15 3.56 39.86
C ASP A 223 -7.07 3.92 40.92
N ASN A 224 -6.66 2.98 41.77
CA ASN A 224 -5.60 3.22 42.76
C ASN A 224 -4.21 3.07 42.16
N ALA A 225 -3.28 3.96 42.53
CA ALA A 225 -1.89 3.89 42.11
C ALA A 225 -1.13 2.73 42.79
N ALA A 226 -0.29 2.05 42.00
CA ALA A 226 0.65 1.05 42.50
C ALA A 226 1.70 1.67 43.43
N ARG A 227 2.23 0.88 44.37
CA ARG A 227 3.20 1.32 45.38
C ARG A 227 4.32 0.29 45.58
N PRO A 228 5.54 0.71 45.95
CA PRO A 228 6.62 -0.22 46.28
C PRO A 228 6.27 -1.11 47.48
N ASN A 229 6.69 -2.37 47.43
CA ASN A 229 6.40 -3.43 48.42
C ASN A 229 4.90 -3.77 48.59
N GLN A 230 4.06 -3.43 47.60
CA GLN A 230 2.63 -3.74 47.62
C GLN A 230 2.37 -5.14 47.05
N TRP A 231 1.51 -5.92 47.71
CA TRP A 231 1.03 -7.19 47.17
C TRP A 231 0.07 -6.97 46.00
N ILE A 232 0.11 -7.84 45.00
CA ILE A 232 -0.80 -7.82 43.86
C ILE A 232 -1.92 -8.84 44.11
N ASN A 233 -3.16 -8.36 44.15
CA ASN A 233 -4.34 -9.21 44.29
C ASN A 233 -4.92 -9.49 42.90
N CYS A 234 -4.52 -10.61 42.32
CA CYS A 234 -4.98 -11.08 41.01
C CYS A 234 -5.88 -12.32 41.12
N ASN A 235 -6.54 -12.71 40.02
CA ASN A 235 -7.29 -13.96 40.00
C ASN A 235 -6.33 -15.16 40.18
N GLY A 236 -6.49 -15.91 41.27
CA GLY A 236 -5.60 -17.05 41.61
C GLY A 236 -4.36 -16.67 42.44
N CYS A 237 -4.09 -15.38 42.66
CA CYS A 237 -3.05 -14.93 43.58
C CYS A 237 -3.48 -15.09 45.05
N TRP A 238 -2.58 -15.58 45.89
CA TRP A 238 -2.72 -15.49 47.34
C TRP A 238 -2.15 -14.16 47.85
N VAL A 239 -2.90 -13.52 48.74
CA VAL A 239 -2.50 -12.29 49.43
C VAL A 239 -2.70 -12.49 50.94
N PRO A 240 -1.76 -12.07 51.80
CA PRO A 240 -1.94 -12.12 53.24
C PRO A 240 -3.25 -11.41 53.66
N PRO A 241 -4.11 -11.99 54.52
CA PRO A 241 -5.40 -11.38 54.88
C PRO A 241 -5.30 -9.95 55.42
N ALA A 242 -4.21 -9.64 56.14
CA ALA A 242 -3.95 -8.30 56.69
C ALA A 242 -3.54 -7.27 55.62
N ALA A 243 -3.15 -7.70 54.42
CA ALA A 243 -2.71 -6.83 53.32
C ALA A 243 -3.74 -6.69 52.19
N ILE A 244 -4.87 -7.43 52.26
CA ILE A 244 -5.84 -7.50 51.16
C ILE A 244 -6.47 -6.15 50.80
N THR A 245 -6.67 -5.28 51.80
CA THR A 245 -7.28 -3.95 51.61
C THR A 245 -6.32 -2.94 50.99
N ASP A 246 -5.01 -3.15 51.17
CA ASP A 246 -3.95 -2.29 50.65
C ASP A 246 -3.27 -2.88 49.42
N ALA A 247 -3.72 -4.05 48.94
CA ALA A 247 -3.19 -4.70 47.76
C ALA A 247 -3.57 -3.97 46.47
N PHE A 248 -2.75 -4.12 45.43
CA PHE A 248 -3.06 -3.66 44.08
C PHE A 248 -4.08 -4.61 43.46
N ASP A 249 -5.35 -4.19 43.36
CA ASP A 249 -6.47 -5.08 43.06
C ASP A 249 -6.77 -5.16 41.56
N VAL A 250 -6.39 -6.28 40.97
CA VAL A 250 -6.47 -6.56 39.52
C VAL A 250 -7.23 -7.86 39.26
N ARG A 251 -8.16 -8.24 40.14
CA ARG A 251 -8.94 -9.47 40.00
C ARG A 251 -9.84 -9.48 38.77
N LYS A 252 -10.16 -8.32 38.19
CA LYS A 252 -10.88 -8.19 36.91
C LYS A 252 -9.94 -8.14 35.70
N ASP A 253 -8.63 -8.13 35.91
CA ASP A 253 -7.62 -8.04 34.84
C ASP A 253 -7.76 -6.75 34.01
N GLN A 254 -8.11 -5.63 34.67
CA GLN A 254 -8.38 -4.32 34.05
C GLN A 254 -7.43 -3.22 34.53
N ALA A 255 -6.21 -3.60 34.93
CA ALA A 255 -5.18 -2.61 35.24
C ALA A 255 -4.85 -1.78 34.00
N TYR A 256 -4.30 -0.59 34.21
CA TYR A 256 -3.91 0.28 33.11
C TYR A 256 -2.73 1.19 33.45
N PHE A 257 -1.98 1.55 32.42
CA PHE A 257 -0.95 2.59 32.49
C PHE A 257 -1.58 3.95 32.15
N THR A 258 -1.29 4.97 32.97
CA THR A 258 -1.77 6.33 32.76
C THR A 258 -0.64 7.35 32.80
N GLY A 259 -0.71 8.36 31.94
CA GLY A 259 0.20 9.50 31.94
C GLY A 259 -0.38 10.65 31.14
N ALA A 260 0.26 11.82 31.20
CA ALA A 260 -0.27 13.03 30.58
C ALA A 260 -0.27 12.90 29.06
N HIS A 261 0.78 12.30 28.51
CA HIS A 261 0.92 12.06 27.08
C HIS A 261 0.01 10.94 26.59
N VAL A 262 -0.11 9.84 27.34
CA VAL A 262 -1.09 8.79 27.01
C VAL A 262 -2.51 9.36 27.00
N SER A 263 -2.87 10.16 27.99
CA SER A 263 -4.21 10.76 28.08
C SER A 263 -4.50 11.71 26.91
N GLU A 264 -3.49 12.48 26.48
CA GLU A 264 -3.56 13.35 25.30
C GLU A 264 -3.88 12.56 24.03
N VAL A 265 -3.16 11.46 23.78
CA VAL A 265 -3.31 10.64 22.58
C VAL A 265 -4.62 9.86 22.56
N LEU A 266 -4.99 9.26 23.70
CA LEU A 266 -6.23 8.49 23.80
C LEU A 266 -7.47 9.40 23.72
N ASN A 267 -7.35 10.67 24.11
CA ASN A 267 -8.39 11.68 24.02
C ASN A 267 -9.75 11.21 24.58
N GLY A 268 -9.71 10.50 25.72
CA GLY A 268 -10.89 9.97 26.40
C GLY A 268 -11.47 8.67 25.83
N ALA A 269 -10.87 8.07 24.79
CA ALA A 269 -11.31 6.79 24.24
C ALA A 269 -11.19 5.64 25.26
N MET A 270 -10.16 5.68 26.10
CA MET A 270 -9.88 4.70 27.15
C MET A 270 -9.29 5.40 28.38
N LYS A 271 -9.39 4.77 29.56
CA LYS A 271 -8.81 5.31 30.82
C LYS A 271 -7.28 5.41 30.79
N GLY A 272 -6.64 4.58 29.98
CA GLY A 272 -5.20 4.45 29.83
C GLY A 272 -4.89 3.25 28.94
N LEU A 273 -3.62 2.89 28.85
CA LEU A 273 -3.22 1.69 28.11
C LEU A 273 -3.53 0.45 28.94
N PRO A 274 -4.22 -0.56 28.41
CA PRO A 274 -4.57 -1.77 29.17
C PRO A 274 -3.33 -2.57 29.56
N MET A 275 -3.26 -2.96 30.83
CA MET A 275 -2.20 -3.78 31.42
C MET A 275 -2.86 -5.03 32.03
N ARG A 276 -2.39 -6.22 31.67
CA ARG A 276 -3.00 -7.47 32.14
C ARG A 276 -2.01 -8.28 32.97
N VAL A 277 -2.57 -9.07 33.88
CA VAL A 277 -1.90 -10.16 34.57
C VAL A 277 -1.93 -11.41 33.70
N ALA A 278 -3.06 -11.69 33.04
CA ALA A 278 -3.20 -12.86 32.18
C ALA A 278 -2.78 -12.57 30.74
N THR A 279 -2.29 -13.61 30.06
CA THR A 279 -1.92 -13.55 28.64
C THR A 279 -2.60 -14.66 27.87
N ASP A 280 -2.46 -14.64 26.55
CA ASP A 280 -2.82 -15.78 25.70
C ASP A 280 -1.87 -17.00 25.91
N TYR A 281 -0.74 -16.83 26.61
CA TYR A 281 0.20 -17.92 26.92
C TYR A 281 -0.09 -18.64 28.24
N GLY A 282 -0.90 -18.03 29.12
CA GLY A 282 -1.17 -18.56 30.45
C GLY A 282 -1.72 -17.52 31.42
N PRO A 283 -2.11 -17.98 32.64
CA PRO A 283 -2.81 -17.15 33.61
C PRO A 283 -1.98 -16.01 34.20
N TYR A 284 -0.65 -16.06 34.05
CA TYR A 284 0.28 -15.07 34.59
C TYR A 284 1.35 -14.71 33.56
N ASP A 285 1.44 -13.42 33.26
CA ASP A 285 2.48 -12.80 32.46
C ASP A 285 3.69 -12.48 33.35
N SER A 286 4.82 -13.15 33.21
CA SER A 286 6.01 -12.79 33.99
C SER A 286 7.07 -12.19 33.07
N PRO A 287 7.50 -10.91 33.28
CA PRO A 287 7.12 -10.01 34.38
C PRO A 287 5.77 -9.30 34.17
N LEU A 288 4.93 -9.28 35.21
CA LEU A 288 3.55 -8.74 35.16
C LEU A 288 3.56 -7.27 34.73
N PHE A 289 2.55 -6.84 33.97
CA PHE A 289 2.36 -5.44 33.54
C PHE A 289 3.50 -4.85 32.71
N SER A 290 4.31 -5.69 32.06
CA SER A 290 5.38 -5.25 31.16
C SER A 290 4.98 -5.26 29.69
N HIS A 291 3.73 -5.66 29.38
CA HIS A 291 3.17 -5.66 28.03
C HIS A 291 1.94 -4.77 27.95
N ILE A 292 1.82 -4.08 26.81
CA ILE A 292 0.72 -3.18 26.53
C ILE A 292 -0.34 -3.93 25.74
N GLU A 293 -1.48 -4.21 26.37
CA GLU A 293 -2.51 -5.10 25.81
C GLU A 293 -3.48 -4.38 24.87
N LEU A 294 -2.97 -3.41 24.12
CA LEU A 294 -3.69 -2.88 22.97
C LEU A 294 -3.87 -4.00 21.95
N LYS A 295 -5.09 -4.12 21.44
CA LYS A 295 -5.46 -5.15 20.48
C LYS A 295 -4.50 -5.24 19.28
N ASN A 296 -4.00 -6.45 19.02
CA ASN A 296 -3.05 -6.82 17.97
C ASN A 296 -1.70 -6.06 18.00
N SER A 297 -1.41 -5.34 19.09
CA SER A 297 -0.23 -4.48 19.19
C SER A 297 1.06 -5.30 19.17
N LEU A 298 2.13 -4.72 18.63
CA LEU A 298 3.45 -5.29 18.72
C LEU A 298 3.89 -5.49 20.17
N MET A 299 3.63 -4.52 21.08
CA MET A 299 4.01 -4.54 22.51
C MET A 299 3.07 -5.35 23.42
N SER A 300 2.08 -6.05 22.85
CA SER A 300 1.17 -6.92 23.60
C SER A 300 1.78 -8.31 23.82
N HIS A 301 1.16 -9.11 24.69
CA HIS A 301 1.36 -10.55 24.82
C HIS A 301 0.24 -11.37 24.18
N GLN A 302 -0.39 -10.83 23.14
CA GLN A 302 -1.36 -11.56 22.32
C GLN A 302 -0.67 -12.54 21.37
N LEU A 303 -1.35 -13.65 21.06
CA LEU A 303 -0.87 -14.65 20.10
C LEU A 303 -0.89 -14.14 18.66
N TYR A 304 -1.88 -13.33 18.32
CA TYR A 304 -1.99 -12.66 17.03
C TYR A 304 -1.64 -11.18 17.15
N ARG A 305 -0.69 -10.75 16.33
CA ARG A 305 -0.26 -9.34 16.23
C ARG A 305 -0.03 -9.02 14.76
N ASN A 306 -0.63 -7.95 14.27
CA ASN A 306 -0.44 -7.51 12.88
C ASN A 306 0.23 -6.13 12.80
N TYR A 307 0.49 -5.49 13.94
CA TYR A 307 1.39 -4.35 14.02
C TYR A 307 2.84 -4.84 14.02
N SER A 308 3.67 -4.24 13.17
CA SER A 308 5.14 -4.40 13.17
C SER A 308 5.86 -3.19 13.75
N THR A 309 5.12 -2.25 14.34
CA THR A 309 5.60 -1.03 14.98
C THR A 309 4.81 -0.74 16.25
N LEU A 310 5.35 0.10 17.14
CA LEU A 310 4.60 0.59 18.29
C LEU A 310 3.61 1.66 17.86
N MET A 311 2.39 1.63 18.41
CA MET A 311 1.34 2.62 18.19
C MET A 311 1.67 3.96 18.85
N GLU A 312 1.01 5.04 18.41
CA GLU A 312 1.25 6.39 18.96
C GLU A 312 1.11 6.44 20.51
N ALA A 313 0.10 5.76 21.06
CA ALA A 313 -0.16 5.78 22.49
C ALA A 313 0.91 5.01 23.28
N GLU A 314 1.56 4.02 22.68
CA GLU A 314 2.69 3.30 23.27
C GLU A 314 3.95 4.18 23.27
N LEU A 315 4.20 4.93 22.19
CA LEU A 315 5.25 5.96 22.18
C LEU A 315 4.97 7.07 23.21
N ALA A 316 3.70 7.40 23.44
CA ALA A 316 3.30 8.36 24.45
C ALA A 316 3.62 7.86 25.87
N ALA A 317 3.42 6.57 26.17
CA ALA A 317 3.84 5.98 27.44
C ALA A 317 5.36 6.05 27.65
N ILE A 318 6.14 5.83 26.58
CA ILE A 318 7.59 5.98 26.61
C ILE A 318 8.00 7.43 26.92
N GLN A 319 7.24 8.43 26.45
CA GLN A 319 7.47 9.82 26.86
C GLN A 319 7.09 10.08 28.32
N ASP A 320 5.98 9.52 28.79
CA ASP A 320 5.54 9.69 30.18
C ASP A 320 6.58 9.14 31.17
N ILE A 321 7.35 8.12 30.81
CA ILE A 321 8.47 7.61 31.65
C ILE A 321 9.79 8.41 31.50
N GLY A 322 9.83 9.47 30.68
CA GLY A 322 10.91 10.46 30.69
C GLY A 322 11.72 10.62 29.40
N TYR A 323 11.34 9.98 28.29
CA TYR A 323 12.00 10.20 27.00
C TYR A 323 11.48 11.44 26.26
N THR A 324 12.35 12.06 25.46
CA THR A 324 11.95 13.11 24.51
C THR A 324 11.72 12.48 23.13
N ILE A 325 10.48 12.54 22.63
CA ILE A 325 10.07 11.98 21.33
C ILE A 325 9.28 13.04 20.55
N ASP A 326 9.59 13.22 19.26
CA ASP A 326 8.72 13.97 18.35
C ASP A 326 7.66 13.03 17.77
N ARG A 327 6.57 12.75 18.51
CA ARG A 327 5.53 11.83 18.03
C ARG A 327 4.94 12.25 16.69
N ARG A 328 4.84 13.56 16.43
CA ARG A 328 4.33 14.09 15.16
C ARG A 328 5.22 13.79 13.96
N ASN A 329 6.47 13.35 14.17
CA ASN A 329 7.34 12.81 13.12
C ASN A 329 6.98 11.37 12.72
N PHE A 330 6.21 10.65 13.55
CA PHE A 330 5.85 9.25 13.33
C PHE A 330 4.34 9.05 13.14
N TYR A 331 3.53 9.91 13.73
CA TYR A 331 2.08 9.87 13.67
C TYR A 331 1.53 11.29 13.48
N GLY A 332 0.89 11.58 12.35
CA GLY A 332 0.22 12.87 12.12
C GLY A 332 -0.99 13.06 13.03
N HIS A 333 -1.89 12.07 13.01
CA HIS A 333 -3.07 12.02 13.86
C HIS A 333 -3.47 10.56 14.14
N SER A 334 -3.94 10.28 15.36
CA SER A 334 -4.48 8.97 15.75
C SER A 334 -5.90 9.09 16.28
N VAL A 335 -6.75 8.12 15.94
CA VAL A 335 -8.14 8.01 16.36
C VAL A 335 -8.35 6.68 17.12
N TYR A 336 -8.38 6.74 18.45
CA TYR A 336 -8.59 5.58 19.30
C TYR A 336 -10.06 5.33 19.67
N GLY A 337 -10.92 6.34 19.58
CA GLY A 337 -12.33 6.24 19.97
C GLY A 337 -13.21 5.62 18.88
N ASP A 338 -14.40 5.19 19.29
CA ASP A 338 -15.40 4.57 18.43
C ASP A 338 -16.56 5.54 18.13
N GLY A 339 -17.25 5.33 17.00
CA GLY A 339 -18.50 6.03 16.69
C GLY A 339 -18.35 7.53 16.42
N LEU A 340 -17.14 8.00 16.12
CA LEU A 340 -16.84 9.41 15.94
C LEU A 340 -17.12 9.87 14.50
N THR A 341 -17.50 11.14 14.34
CA THR A 341 -17.52 11.81 13.03
C THR A 341 -16.46 12.90 13.02
N ILE A 342 -15.42 12.74 12.20
CA ILE A 342 -14.20 13.56 12.25
C ILE A 342 -13.92 14.16 10.87
N ILE A 343 -13.60 15.44 10.82
CA ILE A 343 -12.92 16.06 9.67
C ILE A 343 -11.47 16.26 10.08
N ASN A 344 -10.57 15.43 9.55
CA ASN A 344 -9.16 15.51 9.85
C ASN A 344 -8.49 16.58 9.00
N ASN A 345 -8.25 17.74 9.61
CA ASN A 345 -7.50 18.85 9.00
C ASN A 345 -6.01 18.83 9.38
N ASN A 346 -5.53 17.79 10.06
CA ASN A 346 -4.13 17.68 10.44
C ASN A 346 -3.31 17.19 9.24
N PRO A 347 -2.32 17.95 8.76
CA PRO A 347 -1.42 17.48 7.73
C PRO A 347 -0.36 16.54 8.31
N TYR A 348 0.34 15.83 7.43
CA TYR A 348 1.53 15.08 7.79
C TYR A 348 2.66 15.38 6.81
N PHE A 349 3.66 16.14 7.26
CA PHE A 349 4.78 16.62 6.44
C PHE A 349 6.14 16.35 7.09
N GLY A 350 7.21 16.72 6.41
CA GLY A 350 8.55 16.80 6.98
C GLY A 350 8.58 17.70 8.22
N ARG A 351 9.39 17.33 9.21
CA ARG A 351 9.57 18.09 10.46
C ARG A 351 10.78 19.01 10.35
N ASN A 352 10.73 20.16 11.00
CA ASN A 352 11.91 21.00 11.18
C ASN A 352 12.97 20.30 12.05
N ALA A 353 14.21 20.79 12.05
CA ALA A 353 15.33 20.17 12.77
C ALA A 353 15.07 20.01 14.28
N ASP A 354 14.30 20.93 14.88
CA ASP A 354 13.93 20.88 16.31
C ASP A 354 12.80 19.87 16.60
N GLY A 355 12.09 19.40 15.56
CA GLY A 355 10.93 18.52 15.67
C GLY A 355 9.74 19.16 16.38
N THR A 356 9.52 20.46 16.15
CA THR A 356 8.47 21.26 16.80
C THR A 356 7.36 21.65 15.84
N ALA A 357 7.62 21.68 14.53
CA ALA A 357 6.66 22.08 13.52
C ALA A 357 6.84 21.31 12.20
N TYR A 358 5.74 21.22 11.44
CA TYR A 358 5.79 20.77 10.06
C TYR A 358 6.40 21.83 9.14
N ILE A 359 7.08 21.37 8.10
CA ILE A 359 7.50 22.20 6.97
C ILE A 359 6.52 21.93 5.84
N ASP A 360 5.71 22.94 5.53
CA ASP A 360 4.61 22.82 4.58
C ASP A 360 5.03 22.18 3.25
N ASN A 361 4.20 21.23 2.78
CA ASN A 361 4.35 20.60 1.47
C ASN A 361 5.71 19.90 1.26
N THR A 362 6.37 19.49 2.34
CA THR A 362 7.54 18.61 2.29
C THR A 362 7.17 17.22 2.73
N TYR A 363 7.82 16.21 2.16
CA TYR A 363 7.56 14.85 2.57
C TYR A 363 8.30 14.51 3.87
N ASN A 364 7.63 13.78 4.75
CA ASN A 364 8.23 13.19 5.93
C ASN A 364 9.16 12.01 5.54
N THR A 365 10.31 11.90 6.21
CA THR A 365 11.33 10.88 5.92
C THR A 365 11.48 9.82 7.00
N ALA A 366 10.68 9.85 8.07
CA ALA A 366 10.72 8.84 9.13
C ALA A 366 10.40 7.47 8.56
N THR A 367 11.22 6.46 8.85
CA THR A 367 11.20 5.16 8.17
C THR A 367 9.82 4.50 8.21
N LEU A 368 9.14 4.58 9.35
CA LEU A 368 7.79 4.05 9.58
C LEU A 368 6.79 5.15 9.96
N GLY A 369 6.96 6.35 9.41
CA GLY A 369 6.03 7.45 9.62
C GLY A 369 4.63 7.16 9.04
N LEU A 370 3.57 7.55 9.75
CA LEU A 370 2.17 7.33 9.40
C LEU A 370 1.37 8.63 9.51
N GLY A 371 0.65 9.00 8.44
CA GLY A 371 -0.15 10.22 8.43
C GLY A 371 -1.36 10.17 9.36
N LEU A 372 -2.25 9.20 9.15
CA LEU A 372 -3.45 8.97 9.95
C LEU A 372 -3.51 7.51 10.41
N HIS A 373 -3.72 7.31 11.71
CA HIS A 373 -3.92 6.00 12.33
C HIS A 373 -5.32 5.91 12.93
N VAL A 374 -6.11 4.91 12.54
CA VAL A 374 -7.46 4.68 13.03
C VAL A 374 -7.50 3.33 13.72
N TYR A 375 -7.59 3.35 15.04
CA TYR A 375 -7.64 2.16 15.90
C TYR A 375 -9.08 1.75 16.24
N GLY A 376 -9.95 2.74 16.51
CA GLY A 376 -11.34 2.51 16.88
C GLY A 376 -12.24 2.08 15.71
N SER A 377 -13.50 1.79 16.02
CA SER A 377 -14.52 1.25 15.13
C SER A 377 -15.69 2.22 14.91
N TYR A 378 -16.49 2.01 13.86
CA TYR A 378 -17.70 2.76 13.56
C TYR A 378 -17.49 4.28 13.34
N ASN A 379 -16.27 4.69 12.99
CA ASN A 379 -15.94 6.09 12.76
C ASN A 379 -16.27 6.50 11.32
N THR A 380 -16.72 7.74 11.14
CA THR A 380 -16.78 8.41 9.83
C THR A 380 -15.72 9.50 9.78
N ILE A 381 -14.71 9.34 8.93
CA ILE A 381 -13.53 10.21 8.90
C ILE A 381 -13.39 10.82 7.51
N THR A 382 -13.43 12.14 7.41
CA THR A 382 -13.06 12.87 6.20
C THR A 382 -11.62 13.37 6.33
N GLN A 383 -10.70 12.81 5.55
CA GLN A 383 -9.34 13.34 5.42
C GLN A 383 -9.37 14.58 4.53
N ASN A 384 -8.99 15.73 5.08
CA ASN A 384 -9.11 17.04 4.43
C ASN A 384 -7.77 17.82 4.36
N ALA A 385 -6.68 17.19 4.78
CA ALA A 385 -5.32 17.74 4.68
C ALA A 385 -4.36 16.73 4.06
N ASP A 386 -3.27 17.21 3.47
CA ASP A 386 -2.30 16.35 2.81
C ASP A 386 -1.47 15.52 3.79
N LEU A 387 -1.22 14.26 3.42
CA LEU A 387 -0.38 13.32 4.14
C LEU A 387 0.76 12.88 3.22
N LEU A 388 1.98 13.37 3.45
CA LEU A 388 3.13 13.19 2.55
C LEU A 388 4.29 12.49 3.26
N SER A 389 4.59 11.25 2.85
CA SER A 389 5.66 10.41 3.39
C SER A 389 6.54 9.80 2.29
N VAL A 390 7.84 9.67 2.53
CA VAL A 390 8.83 8.92 1.70
C VAL A 390 9.66 7.94 2.52
N GLY A 391 9.45 7.85 3.84
CA GLY A 391 10.10 6.84 4.68
C GLY A 391 9.93 5.45 4.08
N SER A 392 10.95 4.60 4.15
CA SER A 392 11.02 3.35 3.38
C SER A 392 9.86 2.39 3.61
N GLY A 393 9.21 2.41 4.78
CA GLY A 393 7.94 1.73 5.08
C GLY A 393 6.83 2.68 5.50
N GLY A 394 6.92 3.96 5.12
CA GLY A 394 5.98 5.01 5.50
C GLY A 394 4.56 4.75 4.98
N GLY A 395 3.57 5.15 5.76
CA GLY A 395 2.15 5.01 5.45
C GLY A 395 1.44 6.35 5.34
N GLY A 396 0.43 6.44 4.49
CA GLY A 396 -0.50 7.58 4.50
C GLY A 396 -1.56 7.41 5.58
N ILE A 397 -2.40 6.38 5.45
CA ILE A 397 -3.50 6.09 6.38
C ILE A 397 -3.52 4.59 6.72
N ARG A 398 -3.65 4.24 7.99
CA ARG A 398 -3.91 2.88 8.47
C ARG A 398 -5.24 2.82 9.23
N ILE A 399 -6.05 1.82 8.91
CA ILE A 399 -7.37 1.60 9.52
C ILE A 399 -7.45 0.17 10.06
N ASP A 400 -7.79 0.04 11.33
CA ASP A 400 -8.17 -1.20 12.01
C ASP A 400 -9.61 -1.05 12.56
N GLY A 401 -10.06 -1.98 13.40
CA GLY A 401 -11.41 -1.96 14.00
C GLY A 401 -12.47 -2.51 13.04
N ALA A 402 -13.73 -2.08 13.16
CA ALA A 402 -14.80 -2.50 12.25
C ALA A 402 -15.65 -1.31 11.80
N ALA A 403 -16.27 -1.42 10.63
CA ALA A 403 -17.29 -0.49 10.14
C ALA A 403 -16.89 1.00 10.10
N ASN A 404 -15.58 1.29 9.96
CA ASN A 404 -15.10 2.64 9.69
C ASN A 404 -15.39 3.07 8.24
N ASN A 405 -15.85 4.30 8.06
CA ASN A 405 -16.05 4.97 6.79
C ASN A 405 -14.99 6.06 6.58
N LEU A 406 -14.09 5.86 5.62
CA LEU A 406 -13.05 6.81 5.26
C LEU A 406 -13.42 7.55 3.97
N ILE A 407 -13.40 8.87 4.02
CA ILE A 407 -13.60 9.75 2.88
C ILE A 407 -12.32 10.54 2.66
N VAL A 408 -11.70 10.41 1.48
CA VAL A 408 -10.60 11.28 1.06
C VAL A 408 -11.19 12.41 0.23
N ALA A 409 -11.11 13.64 0.75
CA ALA A 409 -11.68 14.79 0.07
C ALA A 409 -11.00 15.08 -1.28
N PRO A 410 -11.68 15.78 -2.21
CA PRO A 410 -11.05 16.29 -3.42
C PRO A 410 -9.80 17.12 -3.11
N ASP A 411 -8.84 17.13 -4.03
CA ASP A 411 -7.58 17.89 -3.95
C ASP A 411 -6.62 17.51 -2.79
N VAL A 412 -7.00 16.54 -1.95
CA VAL A 412 -6.13 15.99 -0.90
C VAL A 412 -5.15 14.97 -1.48
N ARG A 413 -3.89 15.09 -1.08
CA ARG A 413 -2.80 14.17 -1.43
C ARG A 413 -2.46 13.25 -0.27
N VAL A 414 -2.54 11.95 -0.49
CA VAL A 414 -2.08 10.91 0.43
C VAL A 414 -0.96 10.12 -0.23
N HIS A 415 0.28 10.52 0.04
CA HIS A 415 1.46 9.97 -0.62
C HIS A 415 2.33 9.19 0.37
N ALA A 416 2.70 7.98 -0.02
CA ALA A 416 3.59 7.08 0.70
C ALA A 416 4.66 6.51 -0.26
N ASN A 417 5.59 7.37 -0.67
CA ASN A 417 6.52 7.10 -1.77
C ASN A 417 7.81 6.36 -1.37
N GLY A 418 7.85 5.79 -0.16
CA GLY A 418 8.95 4.93 0.26
C GLY A 418 8.97 3.59 -0.46
N ALA A 419 10.11 2.89 -0.39
CA ALA A 419 10.34 1.62 -1.08
C ALA A 419 9.22 0.58 -0.87
N ASN A 420 8.67 0.48 0.33
CA ASN A 420 7.57 -0.41 0.72
C ASN A 420 6.34 0.40 1.22
N GLY A 421 6.20 1.63 0.75
CA GLY A 421 5.16 2.54 1.22
C GLY A 421 3.75 2.08 0.86
N ARG A 422 2.79 2.38 1.74
CA ARG A 422 1.37 2.08 1.55
C ARG A 422 0.55 3.36 1.70
N GLY A 423 -0.16 3.77 0.65
CA GLY A 423 -0.94 5.02 0.66
C GLY A 423 -2.07 4.96 1.69
N ILE A 424 -3.05 4.10 1.45
CA ILE A 424 -4.14 3.78 2.39
C ILE A 424 -4.11 2.28 2.65
N MET A 425 -4.14 1.86 3.91
CA MET A 425 -4.18 0.45 4.30
C MET A 425 -5.31 0.16 5.29
N PHE A 426 -6.18 -0.78 4.93
CA PHE A 426 -7.09 -1.42 5.86
C PHE A 426 -6.41 -2.71 6.34
N ALA A 427 -6.24 -2.84 7.66
CA ALA A 427 -5.35 -3.83 8.26
C ALA A 427 -6.05 -4.80 9.22
N TYR A 428 -7.27 -4.52 9.68
CA TYR A 428 -7.97 -5.46 10.54
C TYR A 428 -9.49 -5.22 10.57
N GLY A 429 -10.25 -6.30 10.71
CA GLY A 429 -11.69 -6.32 10.99
C GLY A 429 -12.57 -6.43 9.75
N LYS A 430 -13.73 -5.77 9.75
CA LYS A 430 -14.74 -5.94 8.68
C LYS A 430 -15.60 -4.71 8.43
N ASP A 431 -16.27 -4.73 7.29
CA ASP A 431 -17.34 -3.81 6.90
C ASP A 431 -16.93 -2.33 6.80
N HIS A 432 -15.63 -2.06 6.59
CA HIS A 432 -15.19 -0.71 6.30
C HIS A 432 -15.72 -0.20 4.95
N THR A 433 -15.70 1.11 4.76
CA THR A 433 -15.98 1.76 3.47
C THR A 433 -14.91 2.80 3.14
N LEU A 434 -14.59 2.95 1.86
CA LEU A 434 -13.67 3.96 1.35
C LEU A 434 -14.33 4.74 0.21
N THR A 435 -14.45 6.06 0.36
CA THR A 435 -14.82 6.98 -0.73
C THR A 435 -13.61 7.85 -1.05
N HIS A 436 -12.93 7.57 -2.17
CA HIS A 436 -11.70 8.25 -2.57
C HIS A 436 -11.89 9.21 -3.74
N ARG A 437 -11.67 10.49 -3.48
CA ARG A 437 -11.84 11.59 -4.45
C ARG A 437 -10.58 12.42 -4.67
N GLY A 438 -9.52 12.18 -3.90
CA GLY A 438 -8.25 12.92 -3.95
C GLY A 438 -7.21 12.25 -4.84
N ASP A 439 -5.94 12.36 -4.44
CA ASP A 439 -4.79 11.70 -5.06
C ASP A 439 -4.06 10.81 -4.04
N VAL A 440 -4.07 9.50 -4.25
CA VAL A 440 -3.36 8.52 -3.41
C VAL A 440 -2.25 7.88 -4.23
N GLN A 441 -1.01 7.90 -3.73
CA GLN A 441 0.08 7.23 -4.42
C GLN A 441 1.15 6.62 -3.51
N ALA A 442 1.78 5.57 -4.02
CA ALA A 442 2.96 4.92 -3.44
C ALA A 442 3.88 4.43 -4.55
N MET A 443 4.83 5.28 -4.95
CA MET A 443 5.64 5.07 -6.14
C MET A 443 7.02 4.43 -5.90
N GLY A 444 7.32 4.03 -4.64
CA GLY A 444 8.53 3.26 -4.33
C GLY A 444 8.49 1.86 -4.94
N GLU A 445 9.62 1.14 -4.89
CA GLU A 445 9.83 -0.15 -5.58
C GLU A 445 8.68 -1.16 -5.40
N ASN A 446 8.26 -1.37 -4.15
CA ASN A 446 7.17 -2.24 -3.73
C ASN A 446 5.91 -1.46 -3.30
N GLY A 447 5.80 -0.20 -3.69
CA GLY A 447 4.75 0.70 -3.22
C GLY A 447 3.34 0.30 -3.68
N ILE A 448 2.38 0.37 -2.76
CA ILE A 448 0.96 0.05 -2.98
C ILE A 448 0.10 1.28 -2.64
N ALA A 449 -0.70 1.77 -3.58
CA ALA A 449 -1.53 2.96 -3.33
C ALA A 449 -2.67 2.67 -2.36
N VAL A 450 -3.51 1.68 -2.66
CA VAL A 450 -4.58 1.22 -1.76
C VAL A 450 -4.39 -0.26 -1.45
N SER A 451 -4.30 -0.57 -0.16
CA SER A 451 -3.95 -1.87 0.38
C SER A 451 -5.08 -2.40 1.27
N PHE A 452 -5.63 -3.55 0.92
CA PHE A 452 -6.52 -4.33 1.76
C PHE A 452 -5.73 -5.57 2.19
N ASP A 453 -5.23 -5.56 3.42
CA ASP A 453 -4.18 -6.50 3.81
C ASP A 453 -4.12 -6.61 5.33
N PHE A 454 -4.56 -7.75 5.89
CA PHE A 454 -4.42 -7.97 7.33
C PHE A 454 -2.96 -8.09 7.76
N GLY A 455 -2.05 -8.37 6.80
CA GLY A 455 -0.70 -8.83 7.06
C GLY A 455 -0.68 -10.26 7.59
N HIS A 456 0.54 -10.75 7.78
CA HIS A 456 0.81 -11.97 8.53
C HIS A 456 0.85 -11.67 10.03
N ASN A 457 0.99 -12.71 10.84
CA ASN A 457 1.22 -12.56 12.26
C ASN A 457 2.69 -12.25 12.54
N SER A 458 3.00 -11.19 13.29
CA SER A 458 4.37 -10.82 13.62
C SER A 458 5.10 -11.83 14.52
N ARG A 459 4.35 -12.75 15.16
CA ARG A 459 4.85 -13.94 15.86
C ARG A 459 4.89 -15.22 15.01
N GLY A 460 4.64 -15.07 13.71
CA GLY A 460 4.52 -16.16 12.77
C GLY A 460 3.11 -16.75 12.73
N ASP A 461 2.67 -17.10 11.53
CA ASP A 461 1.29 -17.58 11.25
C ASP A 461 0.96 -18.88 11.99
N GLY A 462 1.98 -19.69 12.33
CA GLY A 462 1.82 -20.90 13.14
C GLY A 462 1.27 -20.65 14.56
N THR A 463 1.24 -19.39 15.03
CA THR A 463 0.62 -19.01 16.31
C THR A 463 -0.76 -18.36 16.17
N GLY A 464 -1.26 -18.26 14.93
CA GLY A 464 -2.58 -17.76 14.58
C GLY A 464 -2.53 -16.93 13.29
N TYR A 465 -3.56 -17.05 12.47
CA TYR A 465 -3.72 -16.33 11.20
C TYR A 465 -5.16 -15.85 11.04
N ARG A 466 -5.34 -14.62 10.54
CA ARG A 466 -6.65 -13.96 10.49
C ARG A 466 -6.86 -13.25 9.16
N GLY A 467 -8.11 -13.18 8.74
CA GLY A 467 -8.53 -12.50 7.52
C GLY A 467 -10.04 -12.50 7.34
N SER A 468 -10.52 -11.90 6.25
CA SER A 468 -11.92 -11.97 5.86
C SER A 468 -12.37 -13.43 5.71
N TYR A 469 -13.25 -13.89 6.61
CA TYR A 469 -13.68 -15.29 6.72
C TYR A 469 -12.56 -16.31 6.96
N ILE A 470 -11.39 -15.88 7.44
CA ILE A 470 -10.24 -16.75 7.73
C ILE A 470 -9.91 -16.63 9.21
N LEU A 471 -9.87 -17.76 9.92
CA LEU A 471 -9.48 -17.81 11.31
C LEU A 471 -8.75 -19.12 11.62
N GLU A 472 -7.44 -19.02 11.78
CA GLU A 472 -6.59 -20.04 12.35
C GLU A 472 -6.19 -19.61 13.75
N LEU A 473 -6.40 -20.50 14.72
CA LEU A 473 -6.17 -20.24 16.14
C LEU A 473 -5.23 -21.28 16.71
N ASP A 474 -4.49 -20.82 17.71
CA ASP A 474 -3.79 -21.68 18.65
C ASP A 474 -4.78 -22.19 19.71
N ASP A 475 -4.60 -23.45 20.14
CA ASP A 475 -5.46 -24.12 21.13
C ASP A 475 -5.62 -23.32 22.44
N ARG A 476 -4.64 -22.47 22.80
CA ARG A 476 -4.66 -21.67 24.03
C ARG A 476 -5.71 -20.56 24.04
N VAL A 477 -6.21 -20.14 22.88
CA VAL A 477 -7.21 -19.06 22.74
C VAL A 477 -8.49 -19.54 22.04
N GLU A 478 -8.70 -20.85 22.02
CA GLU A 478 -9.85 -21.47 21.37
C GLU A 478 -11.19 -21.01 21.98
N ASP A 479 -11.22 -20.66 23.26
CA ASP A 479 -12.37 -20.08 23.95
C ASP A 479 -12.78 -18.70 23.41
N GLN A 480 -11.86 -18.00 22.74
CA GLN A 480 -12.10 -16.70 22.11
C GLN A 480 -12.65 -16.81 20.67
N ARG A 481 -12.77 -18.03 20.12
CA ARG A 481 -13.13 -18.25 18.69
C ARG A 481 -14.39 -17.50 18.27
N ALA A 482 -15.45 -17.55 19.06
CA ALA A 482 -16.72 -16.94 18.69
C ALA A 482 -16.60 -15.41 18.55
N THR A 483 -15.92 -14.77 19.50
CA THR A 483 -15.68 -13.33 19.49
C THR A 483 -14.84 -12.92 18.29
N ILE A 484 -13.73 -13.62 18.03
CA ILE A 484 -12.82 -13.31 16.92
C ILE A 484 -13.51 -13.59 15.58
N THR A 485 -14.29 -14.67 15.47
CA THR A 485 -15.04 -14.99 14.26
C THR A 485 -16.00 -13.87 13.90
N GLU A 486 -16.68 -13.26 14.87
CA GLU A 486 -17.59 -12.15 14.58
C GLU A 486 -16.87 -10.94 13.96
N GLU A 487 -15.64 -10.67 14.39
CA GLU A 487 -14.81 -9.58 13.85
C GLU A 487 -14.36 -9.82 12.41
N LEU A 488 -14.27 -11.08 11.99
CA LEU A 488 -13.73 -11.51 10.70
C LEU A 488 -14.80 -12.01 9.73
N ASN A 489 -16.04 -12.20 10.20
CA ASN A 489 -17.18 -12.68 9.43
C ASN A 489 -17.76 -11.56 8.56
N GLY A 490 -16.99 -11.16 7.55
CA GLY A 490 -17.31 -10.08 6.63
C GLY A 490 -16.17 -9.81 5.66
N ALA A 491 -16.45 -9.01 4.62
CA ALA A 491 -15.38 -8.41 3.84
C ALA A 491 -14.63 -7.39 4.71
N LEU A 492 -13.31 -7.27 4.55
CA LEU A 492 -12.54 -6.24 5.23
C LEU A 492 -13.09 -4.86 4.88
N VAL A 493 -13.34 -4.64 3.59
CA VAL A 493 -14.00 -3.45 3.06
C VAL A 493 -15.23 -3.88 2.29
N SER A 494 -16.39 -3.37 2.68
CA SER A 494 -17.66 -3.68 2.02
C SER A 494 -17.79 -2.96 0.67
N SER A 495 -17.37 -1.69 0.60
CA SER A 495 -17.36 -0.89 -0.64
C SER A 495 -16.18 0.08 -0.71
N PHE A 496 -15.56 0.15 -1.88
CA PHE A 496 -14.57 1.14 -2.27
C PHE A 496 -15.05 1.92 -3.50
N ASP A 497 -15.46 3.16 -3.29
CA ASP A 497 -15.91 4.09 -4.33
C ASP A 497 -14.75 5.02 -4.77
N LEU A 498 -14.40 4.96 -6.05
CA LEU A 498 -13.26 5.66 -6.63
C LEU A 498 -13.70 6.68 -7.70
N THR A 499 -13.50 7.97 -7.41
CA THR A 499 -13.58 9.07 -8.40
C THR A 499 -12.28 9.86 -8.52
N GLY A 500 -11.28 9.57 -7.68
CA GLY A 500 -9.97 10.23 -7.64
C GLY A 500 -8.85 9.46 -8.35
N ARG A 501 -7.60 9.80 -8.04
CA ARG A 501 -6.41 9.14 -8.59
C ARG A 501 -5.82 8.12 -7.62
N VAL A 502 -5.49 6.92 -8.11
CA VAL A 502 -4.67 5.93 -7.39
C VAL A 502 -3.45 5.55 -8.23
N ALA A 503 -2.26 5.56 -7.62
CA ALA A 503 -1.03 5.23 -8.33
C ALA A 503 -0.01 4.46 -7.47
N GLY A 504 0.26 3.20 -7.82
CA GLY A 504 1.26 2.39 -7.11
C GLY A 504 2.11 1.56 -8.05
N LYS A 505 3.38 1.38 -7.69
CA LYS A 505 4.34 0.69 -8.56
C LYS A 505 4.19 -0.83 -8.53
N LYS A 506 3.96 -1.40 -7.34
CA LYS A 506 3.61 -2.82 -7.19
C LYS A 506 2.14 -3.04 -7.55
N ALA A 507 1.26 -2.21 -7.00
CA ALA A 507 -0.17 -2.24 -7.30
C ALA A 507 -0.81 -0.88 -7.03
N ALA A 508 -1.74 -0.47 -7.89
CA ALA A 508 -2.63 0.65 -7.60
C ALA A 508 -3.66 0.24 -6.52
N ILE A 509 -4.19 -0.97 -6.64
CA ILE A 509 -5.14 -1.55 -5.69
C ILE A 509 -4.72 -2.99 -5.42
N PHE A 510 -4.52 -3.34 -4.15
CA PHE A 510 -4.05 -4.66 -3.73
C PHE A 510 -4.97 -5.27 -2.67
N MET A 511 -5.40 -6.50 -2.89
CA MET A 511 -6.09 -7.36 -1.93
C MET A 511 -5.20 -8.57 -1.67
N SER A 512 -4.73 -8.74 -0.43
CA SER A 512 -3.89 -9.88 -0.02
C SER A 512 -4.67 -11.20 -0.02
N GLU A 513 -3.98 -12.32 0.19
CA GLU A 513 -4.62 -13.64 0.32
C GLU A 513 -5.65 -13.74 1.45
N ASN A 514 -5.63 -12.80 2.40
CA ASN A 514 -6.49 -12.78 3.59
C ASN A 514 -7.46 -11.60 3.67
N ALA A 515 -7.56 -10.76 2.65
CA ALA A 515 -8.47 -9.61 2.65
C ALA A 515 -9.46 -9.66 1.47
N LEU A 516 -10.74 -9.81 1.78
CA LEU A 516 -11.82 -9.64 0.80
C LEU A 516 -12.27 -8.19 0.76
N VAL A 517 -12.49 -7.67 -0.45
CA VAL A 517 -13.26 -6.44 -0.68
C VAL A 517 -14.56 -6.83 -1.37
N GLY A 518 -15.69 -6.35 -0.86
CA GLY A 518 -17.00 -6.66 -1.44
C GLY A 518 -17.17 -6.04 -2.83
N GLN A 519 -17.07 -4.72 -2.89
CA GLN A 519 -17.27 -3.95 -4.12
C GLN A 519 -16.17 -2.91 -4.31
N ILE A 520 -15.72 -2.74 -5.56
CA ILE A 520 -14.86 -1.66 -6.01
C ILE A 520 -15.54 -0.99 -7.20
N ASN A 521 -15.93 0.27 -7.04
CA ASN A 521 -16.66 1.03 -8.04
C ASN A 521 -15.73 2.10 -8.64
N VAL A 522 -15.27 1.89 -9.87
CA VAL A 522 -14.49 2.85 -10.63
C VAL A 522 -15.44 3.75 -11.43
N MET A 523 -15.51 5.01 -11.04
CA MET A 523 -16.52 5.95 -11.52
C MET A 523 -15.89 7.17 -12.21
N GLN A 524 -16.74 8.02 -12.81
CA GLN A 524 -16.30 9.16 -13.61
C GLN A 524 -15.32 10.07 -12.84
N GLY A 525 -14.19 10.40 -13.46
CA GLY A 525 -13.10 11.17 -12.86
C GLY A 525 -11.94 10.33 -12.32
N ALA A 526 -12.13 9.02 -12.17
CA ALA A 526 -11.09 8.13 -11.69
C ALA A 526 -9.88 8.05 -12.63
N SER A 527 -8.68 7.88 -12.07
CA SER A 527 -7.47 7.53 -12.81
C SER A 527 -6.62 6.53 -12.05
N ILE A 528 -6.14 5.49 -12.73
CA ILE A 528 -5.46 4.34 -12.12
C ILE A 528 -4.10 4.13 -12.81
N PHE A 529 -3.02 4.13 -12.02
CA PHE A 529 -1.66 3.87 -12.49
C PHE A 529 -1.04 2.72 -11.72
N GLY A 530 -0.85 1.58 -12.39
CA GLY A 530 -0.41 0.32 -11.77
C GLY A 530 -1.49 -0.76 -11.85
N ASP A 531 -1.14 -1.99 -11.46
CA ASP A 531 -2.03 -3.15 -11.53
C ASP A 531 -3.10 -3.12 -10.42
N ILE A 532 -4.26 -3.73 -10.70
CA ILE A 532 -5.26 -4.15 -9.71
C ILE A 532 -5.01 -5.64 -9.44
N ILE A 533 -4.70 -5.99 -8.19
CA ILE A 533 -4.28 -7.35 -7.82
C ILE A 533 -5.13 -7.84 -6.65
N SER A 534 -5.63 -9.08 -6.75
CA SER A 534 -6.26 -9.83 -5.69
C SER A 534 -5.67 -11.23 -5.60
N ASP A 535 -5.03 -11.52 -4.47
CA ASP A 535 -4.52 -12.85 -4.13
C ASP A 535 -5.55 -13.64 -3.29
N TYR A 536 -6.69 -13.04 -2.95
CA TYR A 536 -7.75 -13.66 -2.15
C TYR A 536 -8.43 -14.82 -2.88
N TYR A 537 -8.50 -15.99 -2.22
CA TYR A 537 -9.08 -17.20 -2.81
C TYR A 537 -9.76 -18.08 -1.75
N GLN A 538 -10.88 -17.61 -1.21
CA GLN A 538 -11.69 -18.34 -0.22
C GLN A 538 -13.10 -18.61 -0.73
N THR A 539 -13.68 -19.74 -0.33
CA THR A 539 -15.07 -20.09 -0.65
C THR A 539 -16.00 -19.84 0.53
N ASN A 540 -17.29 -19.74 0.25
CA ASN A 540 -18.33 -19.79 1.27
C ASN A 540 -18.65 -21.24 1.68
N GLU A 541 -19.62 -21.42 2.58
CA GLU A 541 -20.04 -22.73 3.10
C GLU A 541 -20.61 -23.65 2.01
N ASP A 542 -21.17 -23.09 0.94
CA ASP A 542 -21.70 -23.84 -0.21
C ASP A 542 -20.61 -24.22 -1.23
N GLY A 543 -19.36 -23.84 -0.99
CA GLY A 543 -18.23 -24.09 -1.90
C GLY A 543 -18.13 -23.11 -3.07
N HIS A 544 -18.91 -22.02 -3.07
CA HIS A 544 -18.79 -20.96 -4.06
C HIS A 544 -17.67 -19.98 -3.68
N LEU A 545 -16.88 -19.56 -4.66
CA LEU A 545 -15.83 -18.57 -4.46
C LEU A 545 -16.45 -17.24 -3.98
N ARG A 546 -15.82 -16.61 -2.98
CA ARG A 546 -16.20 -15.28 -2.51
C ARG A 546 -15.59 -14.23 -3.44
N LEU A 547 -16.44 -13.49 -4.12
CA LEU A 547 -16.03 -12.59 -5.19
C LEU A 547 -15.85 -11.15 -4.70
N THR A 548 -14.89 -10.47 -5.30
CA THR A 548 -14.81 -9.01 -5.34
C THR A 548 -15.50 -8.54 -6.61
N GLU A 549 -16.54 -7.73 -6.47
CA GLU A 549 -17.21 -7.10 -7.61
C GLU A 549 -16.42 -5.85 -8.02
N LEU A 550 -15.84 -5.84 -9.22
CA LEU A 550 -15.11 -4.71 -9.77
C LEU A 550 -15.93 -4.08 -10.90
N SER A 551 -16.57 -2.95 -10.61
CA SER A 551 -17.46 -2.25 -11.54
C SER A 551 -16.80 -1.02 -12.15
N PHE A 552 -17.00 -0.82 -13.45
CA PHE A 552 -16.66 0.40 -14.18
C PHE A 552 -17.92 1.06 -14.73
N GLY A 553 -18.02 2.38 -14.54
CA GLY A 553 -19.08 3.17 -15.16
C GLY A 553 -20.40 3.18 -14.43
N LEU A 554 -20.37 2.97 -13.11
CA LEU A 554 -21.47 3.38 -12.22
C LEU A 554 -21.42 4.90 -11.97
N LYS A 555 -22.58 5.49 -11.72
CA LYS A 555 -22.74 6.92 -11.47
C LYS A 555 -22.47 7.23 -10.01
N ALA A 556 -21.58 8.19 -9.78
CA ALA A 556 -21.32 8.75 -8.45
C ALA A 556 -22.37 9.80 -8.05
N ASP A 557 -22.68 9.90 -6.76
CA ASP A 557 -23.39 11.03 -6.17
C ASP A 557 -22.44 12.24 -5.96
N ALA A 558 -22.95 13.34 -5.40
CA ALA A 558 -22.15 14.55 -5.16
C ALA A 558 -21.06 14.38 -4.09
N GLN A 559 -21.18 13.34 -3.27
CA GLN A 559 -20.26 12.97 -2.21
C GLN A 559 -19.21 11.96 -2.69
N GLY A 560 -19.35 11.44 -3.92
CA GLY A 560 -18.44 10.49 -4.54
C GLY A 560 -18.84 9.02 -4.33
N ASN A 561 -20.01 8.74 -3.75
CA ASN A 561 -20.45 7.37 -3.51
C ASN A 561 -21.19 6.81 -4.73
N SER A 562 -21.13 5.50 -4.93
CA SER A 562 -21.86 4.84 -6.01
C SER A 562 -23.37 4.91 -5.77
N THR A 563 -24.11 5.26 -6.82
CA THR A 563 -25.59 5.22 -6.83
C THR A 563 -26.14 3.85 -7.26
N GLY A 564 -25.27 2.92 -7.69
CA GLY A 564 -25.66 1.65 -8.29
C GLY A 564 -26.34 1.77 -9.67
N THR A 565 -26.36 2.97 -10.27
CA THR A 565 -26.94 3.22 -11.59
C THR A 565 -25.85 3.42 -12.63
N ALA A 566 -26.07 2.97 -13.86
CA ALA A 566 -25.11 3.15 -14.94
C ALA A 566 -24.92 4.64 -15.31
N ASP A 567 -23.68 5.04 -15.55
CA ASP A 567 -23.30 6.34 -16.10
C ASP A 567 -22.95 6.20 -17.59
N THR A 568 -23.87 6.63 -18.47
CA THR A 568 -23.66 6.55 -19.92
C THR A 568 -22.59 7.51 -20.45
N ASP A 569 -22.24 8.53 -19.67
CA ASP A 569 -21.21 9.51 -20.02
C ASP A 569 -19.83 9.10 -19.48
N PHE A 570 -19.75 7.98 -18.76
CA PHE A 570 -18.50 7.47 -18.21
C PHE A 570 -17.45 7.27 -19.31
N ARG A 571 -16.22 7.74 -19.07
CA ARG A 571 -15.06 7.53 -19.95
C ARG A 571 -13.82 7.26 -19.14
N LEU A 572 -13.21 6.10 -19.32
CA LEU A 572 -11.95 5.75 -18.68
C LEU A 572 -11.06 4.91 -19.59
N ALA A 573 -9.76 5.15 -19.54
CA ALA A 573 -8.74 4.32 -20.15
C ALA A 573 -7.80 3.76 -19.08
N TYR A 574 -7.54 2.46 -19.11
CA TYR A 574 -6.70 1.77 -18.15
C TYR A 574 -5.80 0.74 -18.85
N GLY A 575 -4.50 0.92 -18.71
CA GLY A 575 -3.49 0.05 -19.31
C GLY A 575 -2.81 -0.93 -18.35
N GLY A 576 -3.19 -0.92 -17.07
CA GLY A 576 -2.69 -1.89 -16.09
C GLY A 576 -3.41 -3.23 -16.18
N ASN A 577 -2.86 -4.23 -15.51
CA ASN A 577 -3.45 -5.56 -15.45
C ASN A 577 -4.51 -5.63 -14.34
N ILE A 578 -5.51 -6.49 -14.54
CA ILE A 578 -6.45 -6.89 -13.48
C ILE A 578 -6.18 -8.36 -13.20
N LYS A 579 -5.63 -8.68 -12.03
CA LYS A 579 -5.18 -10.03 -11.69
C LYS A 579 -5.87 -10.49 -10.41
N GLY A 580 -6.86 -11.36 -10.53
CA GLY A 580 -7.51 -11.96 -9.37
C GLY A 580 -8.57 -12.96 -9.79
N LYS A 581 -8.37 -14.23 -9.42
CA LYS A 581 -9.32 -15.30 -9.75
C LYS A 581 -10.68 -15.15 -9.07
N ASN A 582 -10.77 -14.30 -8.05
CA ASN A 582 -12.00 -13.96 -7.35
C ASN A 582 -12.60 -12.62 -7.80
N ILE A 583 -12.07 -11.98 -8.85
CA ILE A 583 -12.61 -10.71 -9.34
C ILE A 583 -13.71 -10.98 -10.38
N SER A 584 -14.92 -10.54 -10.10
CA SER A 584 -16.02 -10.45 -11.06
C SER A 584 -15.97 -9.06 -11.70
N LEU A 585 -15.70 -8.97 -13.01
CA LEU A 585 -15.48 -7.70 -13.71
C LEU A 585 -16.75 -7.23 -14.43
N HIS A 586 -17.27 -6.07 -14.04
CA HIS A 586 -18.48 -5.49 -14.60
C HIS A 586 -18.21 -4.15 -15.29
N LEU A 587 -18.73 -4.01 -16.50
CA LEU A 587 -18.76 -2.77 -17.25
C LEU A 587 -20.22 -2.35 -17.35
N ASP A 588 -20.61 -1.35 -16.55
CA ASP A 588 -22.01 -1.03 -16.28
C ASP A 588 -22.53 0.13 -17.16
N GLY A 589 -21.68 1.12 -17.45
CA GLY A 589 -22.06 2.29 -18.23
C GLY A 589 -20.90 2.94 -18.98
N GLY A 590 -21.22 3.65 -20.06
CA GLY A 590 -20.29 4.48 -20.80
C GLY A 590 -19.21 3.68 -21.53
N THR A 591 -17.99 4.20 -21.62
CA THR A 591 -16.88 3.56 -22.34
C THR A 591 -15.69 3.32 -21.43
N THR A 592 -15.29 2.06 -21.34
CA THR A 592 -14.07 1.60 -20.67
C THR A 592 -13.10 1.09 -21.71
N LEU A 593 -11.91 1.69 -21.80
CA LEU A 593 -10.81 1.23 -22.64
C LEU A 593 -9.81 0.44 -21.79
N LEU A 594 -9.70 -0.87 -21.99
CA LEU A 594 -8.75 -1.74 -21.30
C LEU A 594 -7.69 -2.28 -22.26
N THR A 595 -6.41 -2.11 -21.94
CA THR A 595 -5.29 -2.57 -22.79
C THR A 595 -4.32 -3.53 -22.12
N GLY A 596 -4.61 -3.95 -20.88
CA GLY A 596 -3.78 -4.85 -20.08
C GLY A 596 -4.08 -6.33 -20.34
N ASN A 597 -3.45 -7.19 -19.54
CA ASN A 597 -3.82 -8.60 -19.46
C ASN A 597 -4.60 -8.84 -18.17
N HIS A 598 -5.73 -9.52 -18.30
CA HIS A 598 -6.72 -9.67 -17.24
C HIS A 598 -6.89 -11.15 -16.91
N GLN A 599 -6.75 -11.50 -15.63
CA GLN A 599 -7.14 -12.80 -15.07
C GLN A 599 -8.25 -12.54 -14.07
N VAL A 600 -9.46 -12.99 -14.41
CA VAL A 600 -10.69 -12.67 -13.66
C VAL A 600 -11.59 -13.91 -13.58
N PHE A 601 -12.52 -13.89 -12.61
CA PHE A 601 -13.53 -14.93 -12.46
C PHE A 601 -14.49 -14.95 -13.65
N ASP A 602 -15.11 -13.80 -13.95
CA ASP A 602 -15.95 -13.59 -15.11
C ASP A 602 -15.93 -12.13 -15.57
N VAL A 603 -16.53 -11.87 -16.73
CA VAL A 603 -16.69 -10.52 -17.28
C VAL A 603 -18.12 -10.30 -17.75
N GLY A 604 -18.72 -9.17 -17.39
CA GLY A 604 -20.01 -8.74 -17.90
C GLY A 604 -19.97 -7.34 -18.49
N VAL A 605 -20.30 -7.21 -19.78
CA VAL A 605 -20.53 -5.92 -20.45
C VAL A 605 -22.03 -5.65 -20.53
N ALA A 606 -22.52 -4.70 -19.74
CA ALA A 606 -23.92 -4.33 -19.68
C ALA A 606 -24.39 -3.59 -20.94
N GLN A 607 -25.70 -3.55 -21.17
CA GLN A 607 -26.30 -2.96 -22.38
C GLN A 607 -25.92 -1.48 -22.60
N THR A 608 -25.73 -0.74 -21.51
CA THR A 608 -25.35 0.68 -21.51
C THR A 608 -23.85 0.92 -21.57
N ALA A 609 -23.04 -0.14 -21.66
CA ALA A 609 -21.59 -0.08 -21.63
C ALA A 609 -20.95 -0.46 -22.97
N MET A 610 -19.77 0.11 -23.18
CA MET A 610 -18.83 -0.26 -24.23
C MET A 610 -17.51 -0.62 -23.59
N LEU A 611 -17.08 -1.87 -23.77
CA LEU A 611 -15.70 -2.28 -23.52
C LEU A 611 -14.91 -2.14 -24.81
N SER A 612 -13.88 -1.31 -24.79
CA SER A 612 -12.95 -1.15 -25.89
C SER A 612 -11.53 -1.57 -25.51
N GLY A 613 -10.68 -1.84 -26.50
CA GLY A 613 -9.24 -2.00 -26.31
C GLY A 613 -8.64 -3.27 -26.91
N GLN A 614 -7.68 -3.83 -26.20
CA GLN A 614 -6.92 -5.01 -26.63
C GLN A 614 -6.38 -5.77 -25.41
N GLY A 615 -5.90 -6.98 -25.62
CA GLY A 615 -5.26 -7.77 -24.56
C GLY A 615 -5.96 -9.09 -24.31
N ILE A 616 -5.54 -9.78 -23.25
CA ILE A 616 -5.96 -11.14 -22.94
C ILE A 616 -6.90 -11.13 -21.74
N TYR A 617 -8.01 -11.85 -21.83
CA TYR A 617 -8.95 -12.12 -20.73
C TYR A 617 -8.92 -13.60 -20.43
N GLN A 618 -8.19 -13.99 -19.38
CA GLN A 618 -8.23 -15.33 -18.83
C GLN A 618 -9.42 -15.42 -17.87
N ILE A 619 -10.38 -16.27 -18.23
CA ILE A 619 -11.63 -16.48 -17.50
C ILE A 619 -11.58 -17.82 -16.78
N ASP A 620 -12.22 -17.93 -15.61
CA ASP A 620 -12.40 -19.22 -14.97
C ASP A 620 -13.14 -20.21 -15.89
N ALA A 621 -12.71 -21.47 -15.90
CA ALA A 621 -13.22 -22.48 -16.83
C ALA A 621 -14.73 -22.77 -16.63
N ALA A 622 -15.27 -22.55 -15.43
CA ALA A 622 -16.69 -22.70 -15.13
C ALA A 622 -17.52 -21.46 -15.46
N GLN A 623 -16.87 -20.35 -15.85
CA GLN A 623 -17.49 -19.07 -16.13
C GLN A 623 -17.34 -18.67 -17.61
N GLN A 624 -17.79 -17.45 -17.93
CA GLN A 624 -17.82 -16.94 -19.29
C GLN A 624 -17.74 -15.42 -19.32
N PHE A 625 -17.17 -14.90 -20.40
CA PHE A 625 -17.27 -13.50 -20.80
C PHE A 625 -18.65 -13.26 -21.42
N ARG A 626 -19.44 -12.34 -20.88
CA ARG A 626 -20.80 -12.01 -21.35
C ARG A 626 -20.87 -10.60 -21.93
N ASN A 627 -21.32 -10.49 -23.17
CA ASN A 627 -21.52 -9.21 -23.85
C ASN A 627 -23.01 -8.93 -24.11
N SER A 628 -23.56 -7.90 -23.47
CA SER A 628 -24.89 -7.36 -23.76
C SER A 628 -24.88 -5.91 -24.26
N GLY A 629 -23.73 -5.24 -24.19
CA GLY A 629 -23.48 -3.90 -24.72
C GLY A 629 -22.65 -3.95 -25.99
N ILE A 630 -21.55 -3.20 -26.02
CA ILE A 630 -20.62 -3.18 -27.15
C ILE A 630 -19.26 -3.71 -26.71
N LEU A 631 -18.78 -4.76 -27.37
CA LEU A 631 -17.39 -5.20 -27.31
C LEU A 631 -16.67 -4.70 -28.57
N ASN A 632 -15.65 -3.86 -28.38
CA ASN A 632 -14.96 -3.15 -29.45
C ASN A 632 -13.43 -3.33 -29.34
N PRO A 633 -12.81 -4.27 -30.07
CA PRO A 633 -11.36 -4.25 -30.25
C PRO A 633 -10.94 -2.92 -30.92
N SER A 634 -10.12 -2.11 -30.24
CA SER A 634 -10.11 -0.63 -30.35
C SER A 634 -9.86 -0.03 -31.75
N VAL A 635 -8.93 -0.58 -32.52
CA VAL A 635 -8.48 -0.07 -33.83
C VAL A 635 -8.10 -1.23 -34.74
N ALA A 636 -7.96 -0.99 -36.04
CA ALA A 636 -7.46 -2.02 -36.96
C ALA A 636 -6.10 -2.57 -36.49
N GLY A 637 -5.92 -3.89 -36.55
CA GLY A 637 -4.74 -4.58 -36.03
C GLY A 637 -4.77 -4.87 -34.53
N ALA A 638 -5.75 -4.36 -33.77
CA ALA A 638 -5.95 -4.71 -32.36
C ALA A 638 -6.69 -6.04 -32.21
N THR A 639 -6.36 -6.77 -31.15
CA THR A 639 -7.00 -8.05 -30.83
C THR A 639 -7.40 -8.09 -29.36
N ILE A 640 -8.63 -8.53 -29.11
CA ILE A 640 -9.04 -9.04 -27.80
C ILE A 640 -9.00 -10.55 -27.86
N THR A 641 -8.31 -11.18 -26.91
CA THR A 641 -8.26 -12.64 -26.76
C THR A 641 -9.00 -13.02 -25.48
N ILE A 642 -9.95 -13.94 -25.58
CA ILE A 642 -10.65 -14.54 -24.45
C ILE A 642 -10.17 -15.97 -24.31
N ASP A 643 -9.38 -16.23 -23.27
CA ASP A 643 -8.98 -17.56 -22.84
C ASP A 643 -10.09 -18.12 -21.93
N GLY A 644 -11.17 -18.59 -22.57
CA GLY A 644 -12.39 -19.05 -21.90
C GLY A 644 -13.61 -19.01 -22.82
N ASN A 645 -14.80 -19.13 -22.23
CA ASN A 645 -16.05 -19.10 -22.98
C ASN A 645 -16.55 -17.66 -23.21
N TYR A 646 -17.18 -17.41 -24.35
CA TYR A 646 -17.81 -16.15 -24.73
C TYR A 646 -19.30 -16.34 -24.99
N ALA A 647 -20.13 -15.41 -24.52
CA ALA A 647 -21.54 -15.36 -24.86
C ALA A 647 -21.99 -13.93 -25.18
N GLN A 648 -22.58 -13.74 -26.36
CA GLN A 648 -23.24 -12.50 -26.74
C GLN A 648 -24.75 -12.64 -26.61
N SER A 649 -25.40 -11.65 -25.99
CA SER A 649 -26.86 -11.61 -25.88
C SER A 649 -27.51 -11.03 -27.15
N ALA A 650 -28.84 -11.03 -27.20
CA ALA A 650 -29.58 -10.45 -28.33
C ALA A 650 -29.42 -8.92 -28.47
N THR A 651 -29.05 -8.22 -27.39
CA THR A 651 -28.76 -6.78 -27.41
C THR A 651 -27.28 -6.49 -27.67
N GLY A 652 -26.42 -7.50 -27.48
CA GLY A 652 -24.98 -7.35 -27.62
C GLY A 652 -24.54 -7.06 -29.04
N THR A 653 -23.46 -6.29 -29.16
CA THR A 653 -22.79 -5.97 -30.42
C THR A 653 -21.30 -6.27 -30.30
N LEU A 654 -20.77 -7.05 -31.24
CA LEU A 654 -19.34 -7.15 -31.49
C LEU A 654 -19.01 -6.14 -32.60
N GLN A 655 -18.28 -5.07 -32.27
CA GLN A 655 -17.89 -4.03 -33.22
C GLN A 655 -16.41 -4.17 -33.56
N LEU A 656 -16.09 -4.36 -34.84
CA LEU A 656 -14.72 -4.57 -35.32
C LEU A 656 -14.29 -3.43 -36.24
N ALA A 657 -13.04 -3.00 -36.09
CA ALA A 657 -12.42 -1.95 -36.88
C ALA A 657 -11.67 -2.49 -38.11
N PHE A 658 -11.51 -1.66 -39.14
CA PHE A 658 -10.63 -1.93 -40.28
C PHE A 658 -10.11 -0.65 -40.93
N ASN A 659 -8.91 -0.69 -41.51
CA ASN A 659 -8.28 0.48 -42.12
C ASN A 659 -8.24 0.42 -43.65
N ASP A 660 -7.69 1.46 -44.28
CA ASP A 660 -7.51 1.57 -45.73
C ASP A 660 -6.37 0.68 -46.29
N GLN A 661 -5.61 0.01 -45.42
CA GLN A 661 -4.65 -1.05 -45.77
C GLN A 661 -5.25 -2.45 -45.70
N SER A 662 -6.54 -2.58 -45.37
CA SER A 662 -7.23 -3.87 -45.14
C SER A 662 -6.79 -4.62 -43.89
N ASP A 663 -6.11 -3.95 -42.95
CA ASP A 663 -5.93 -4.51 -41.61
C ASP A 663 -7.27 -4.50 -40.89
N ILE A 664 -7.48 -5.49 -40.03
CA ILE A 664 -8.72 -5.68 -39.29
C ILE A 664 -8.41 -5.83 -37.80
N SER A 665 -9.32 -5.39 -36.95
CA SER A 665 -9.34 -5.81 -35.56
C SER A 665 -10.00 -7.18 -35.45
N SER A 666 -9.68 -7.95 -34.41
CA SER A 666 -10.22 -9.30 -34.22
C SER A 666 -10.63 -9.60 -32.78
N LEU A 667 -11.56 -10.54 -32.65
CA LEU A 667 -11.84 -11.25 -31.40
C LEU A 667 -11.40 -12.70 -31.55
N ILE A 668 -10.57 -13.18 -30.62
CA ILE A 668 -10.17 -14.58 -30.51
C ILE A 668 -10.79 -15.18 -29.25
N VAL A 669 -11.45 -16.33 -29.37
CA VAL A 669 -12.04 -17.07 -28.24
C VAL A 669 -11.47 -18.48 -28.21
N ASN A 670 -10.58 -18.73 -27.25
CA ASN A 670 -9.98 -20.04 -26.99
C ASN A 670 -10.92 -20.87 -26.09
N GLY A 671 -12.11 -21.14 -26.62
CA GLY A 671 -13.21 -21.79 -25.91
C GLY A 671 -14.48 -21.81 -26.76
N SER A 672 -15.64 -21.96 -26.10
CA SER A 672 -16.93 -21.91 -26.81
C SER A 672 -17.46 -20.49 -26.94
N ALA A 673 -17.98 -20.14 -28.12
CA ALA A 673 -18.62 -18.87 -28.41
C ALA A 673 -20.12 -19.05 -28.69
N GLY A 674 -20.97 -18.49 -27.84
CA GLY A 674 -22.41 -18.35 -28.06
C GLY A 674 -22.73 -17.02 -28.77
N LEU A 675 -23.14 -17.08 -30.03
CA LEU A 675 -23.38 -15.91 -30.88
C LEU A 675 -24.88 -15.57 -30.97
N ASN A 676 -25.19 -14.29 -30.84
CA ASN A 676 -26.53 -13.69 -30.97
C ASN A 676 -26.38 -12.18 -31.26
N GLY A 677 -27.48 -11.44 -31.43
CA GLY A 677 -27.43 -9.98 -31.55
C GLY A 677 -26.75 -9.53 -32.83
N THR A 678 -25.82 -8.56 -32.73
CA THR A 678 -25.24 -7.87 -33.88
C THR A 678 -23.73 -8.07 -33.98
N ILE A 679 -23.22 -8.23 -35.21
CA ILE A 679 -21.83 -7.95 -35.55
C ILE A 679 -21.79 -6.69 -36.42
N SER A 680 -20.92 -5.75 -36.08
CA SER A 680 -20.81 -4.46 -36.77
C SER A 680 -19.37 -4.17 -37.18
N PHE A 681 -19.20 -3.50 -38.31
CA PHE A 681 -17.88 -3.11 -38.81
C PHE A 681 -17.75 -1.59 -38.92
N ALA A 682 -16.66 -1.03 -38.40
CA ALA A 682 -16.40 0.40 -38.39
C ALA A 682 -15.05 0.69 -39.09
N PRO A 683 -15.00 1.55 -40.11
CA PRO A 683 -13.73 1.95 -40.70
C PRO A 683 -12.98 2.92 -39.79
N ASP A 684 -11.68 2.71 -39.63
CA ASP A 684 -10.76 3.71 -39.09
C ASP A 684 -10.71 4.93 -40.02
N ARG A 685 -10.31 6.09 -39.51
CA ARG A 685 -10.15 7.26 -40.37
C ARG A 685 -8.98 7.05 -41.34
N GLY A 686 -9.30 6.97 -42.62
CA GLY A 686 -8.32 6.68 -43.68
C GLY A 686 -8.80 7.10 -45.06
N TYR A 687 -7.96 6.92 -46.09
CA TYR A 687 -8.36 7.17 -47.47
C TYR A 687 -8.88 5.88 -48.10
N TYR A 688 -10.20 5.78 -48.26
CA TYR A 688 -10.83 4.65 -48.91
C TYR A 688 -11.09 4.97 -50.38
N ARG A 689 -10.53 4.14 -51.27
CA ARG A 689 -10.90 4.17 -52.69
C ARG A 689 -12.37 3.77 -52.84
N ASP A 690 -13.04 4.29 -53.88
CA ASP A 690 -14.38 3.82 -54.21
C ASP A 690 -14.37 2.32 -54.54
N GLY A 691 -15.36 1.60 -54.01
CA GLY A 691 -15.43 0.14 -54.07
C GLY A 691 -14.36 -0.57 -53.24
N PHE A 692 -13.83 0.05 -52.18
CA PHE A 692 -12.97 -0.64 -51.21
C PHE A 692 -13.71 -1.80 -50.57
N THR A 693 -13.05 -2.96 -50.42
CA THR A 693 -13.65 -4.16 -49.84
C THR A 693 -12.63 -4.92 -49.00
N VAL A 694 -13.06 -5.41 -47.84
CA VAL A 694 -12.32 -6.39 -47.03
C VAL A 694 -13.20 -7.62 -46.86
N THR A 695 -12.68 -8.79 -47.23
CA THR A 695 -13.33 -10.08 -46.97
C THR A 695 -12.40 -10.91 -46.12
N SER A 696 -12.88 -11.37 -44.96
CA SER A 696 -12.07 -12.15 -44.04
C SER A 696 -12.95 -13.08 -43.21
N ASN A 697 -12.39 -14.21 -42.77
CA ASN A 697 -12.91 -15.09 -41.73
C ASN A 697 -12.17 -14.90 -40.40
N GLU A 698 -11.18 -13.98 -40.36
CA GLU A 698 -10.32 -13.71 -39.21
C GLU A 698 -10.88 -12.59 -38.30
N TRP A 699 -12.07 -12.07 -38.61
CA TRP A 699 -12.80 -11.11 -37.76
C TRP A 699 -13.12 -11.69 -36.38
N LEU A 700 -13.46 -12.98 -36.37
CA LEU A 700 -13.80 -13.75 -35.17
C LEU A 700 -13.22 -15.16 -35.32
N GLN A 701 -12.29 -15.53 -34.44
CA GLN A 701 -11.72 -16.87 -34.35
C GLN A 701 -12.23 -17.56 -33.08
N VAL A 702 -12.72 -18.80 -33.21
CA VAL A 702 -13.34 -19.55 -32.11
C VAL A 702 -13.00 -21.04 -32.22
N ASP A 703 -12.81 -21.72 -31.09
CA ASP A 703 -12.60 -23.18 -31.07
C ASP A 703 -13.91 -23.95 -31.30
N ALA A 704 -14.99 -23.48 -30.68
CA ALA A 704 -16.33 -24.03 -30.83
C ALA A 704 -17.37 -22.91 -30.89
N MET A 705 -18.44 -23.09 -31.68
CA MET A 705 -19.49 -22.08 -31.82
C MET A 705 -20.89 -22.67 -31.61
N SER A 706 -21.79 -21.84 -31.09
CA SER A 706 -23.22 -22.09 -31.04
C SER A 706 -23.99 -20.81 -31.37
N GLY A 707 -25.14 -20.94 -32.05
CA GLY A 707 -25.89 -19.79 -32.55
C GLY A 707 -25.22 -19.09 -33.74
N ASN A 708 -25.75 -17.92 -34.11
CA ASN A 708 -25.26 -17.03 -35.17
C ASN A 708 -25.64 -15.58 -34.81
N PHE A 709 -24.93 -14.60 -35.35
CA PHE A 709 -25.40 -13.21 -35.27
C PHE A 709 -26.74 -13.06 -36.01
N THR A 710 -27.65 -12.31 -35.41
CA THR A 710 -28.97 -12.03 -36.01
C THR A 710 -28.88 -10.88 -37.02
N ASN A 711 -27.99 -9.92 -36.77
CA ASN A 711 -27.80 -8.75 -37.62
C ASN A 711 -26.32 -8.57 -37.99
N VAL A 712 -26.09 -8.11 -39.21
CA VAL A 712 -24.78 -7.67 -39.70
C VAL A 712 -24.92 -6.22 -40.15
N SER A 713 -24.08 -5.34 -39.62
CA SER A 713 -24.18 -3.90 -39.87
C SER A 713 -22.81 -3.23 -40.06
N THR A 714 -22.85 -1.95 -40.43
CA THR A 714 -21.68 -1.08 -40.45
C THR A 714 -21.95 0.19 -39.65
N THR A 715 -20.94 0.71 -38.97
CA THR A 715 -21.00 2.00 -38.27
C THR A 715 -20.06 2.97 -38.96
N LEU A 716 -20.60 3.96 -39.67
CA LEU A 716 -19.83 4.97 -40.40
C LEU A 716 -20.49 6.34 -40.22
N THR A 717 -19.69 7.33 -39.84
CA THR A 717 -20.08 8.74 -39.85
C THR A 717 -19.35 9.42 -41.00
N SER A 718 -20.04 9.63 -42.13
CA SER A 718 -19.46 10.25 -43.32
C SER A 718 -20.52 10.96 -44.18
N PRO A 719 -20.21 12.13 -44.76
CA PRO A 719 -21.06 12.78 -45.77
C PRO A 719 -20.84 12.27 -47.20
N THR A 720 -19.79 11.49 -47.46
CA THR A 720 -19.32 11.14 -48.82
C THR A 720 -19.21 9.63 -49.06
N LEU A 721 -19.02 8.86 -47.99
CA LEU A 721 -18.84 7.41 -48.02
C LEU A 721 -20.11 6.70 -47.53
N ASN A 722 -20.41 5.58 -48.18
CA ASN A 722 -21.42 4.61 -47.75
C ASN A 722 -20.72 3.29 -47.42
N ALA A 723 -21.15 2.65 -46.33
CA ALA A 723 -20.64 1.34 -45.91
C ALA A 723 -21.73 0.27 -45.99
N SER A 724 -21.34 -0.96 -46.29
CA SER A 724 -22.20 -2.14 -46.27
C SER A 724 -21.42 -3.36 -45.78
N ALA A 725 -22.11 -4.31 -45.14
CA ALA A 725 -21.52 -5.56 -44.69
C ALA A 725 -22.43 -6.74 -45.06
N THR A 726 -21.81 -7.85 -45.47
CA THR A 726 -22.50 -9.08 -45.88
C THR A 726 -21.91 -10.28 -45.15
N ASP A 727 -22.77 -11.16 -44.65
CA ASP A 727 -22.40 -12.48 -44.12
C ASP A 727 -22.24 -13.49 -45.27
N ASN A 728 -21.05 -14.06 -45.40
CA ASN A 728 -20.74 -15.07 -46.41
C ASN A 728 -20.85 -16.51 -45.86
N GLY A 729 -21.23 -16.68 -44.59
CA GLY A 729 -21.20 -17.94 -43.86
C GLY A 729 -19.81 -18.32 -43.35
N ASN A 730 -19.74 -19.32 -42.47
CA ASN A 730 -18.50 -19.80 -41.85
C ASN A 730 -17.66 -18.68 -41.20
N LEU A 731 -18.33 -17.72 -40.53
CA LEU A 731 -17.72 -16.54 -39.91
C LEU A 731 -16.96 -15.63 -40.89
N SER A 732 -17.18 -15.79 -42.20
CA SER A 732 -16.62 -14.90 -43.21
C SER A 732 -17.55 -13.73 -43.47
N TYR A 733 -17.02 -12.51 -43.40
CA TYR A 733 -17.77 -11.28 -43.68
C TYR A 733 -17.05 -10.43 -44.71
N THR A 734 -17.83 -9.85 -45.62
CA THR A 734 -17.36 -8.84 -46.57
C THR A 734 -17.88 -7.47 -46.15
N VAL A 735 -16.97 -6.54 -45.91
CA VAL A 735 -17.27 -5.13 -45.64
C VAL A 735 -16.81 -4.30 -46.83
N SER A 736 -17.68 -3.42 -47.31
CA SER A 736 -17.44 -2.60 -48.49
C SER A 736 -17.70 -1.13 -48.20
N LEU A 737 -16.79 -0.25 -48.63
CA LEU A 737 -17.04 1.18 -48.75
C LEU A 737 -17.19 1.59 -50.20
N SER A 738 -18.15 2.46 -50.44
CA SER A 738 -18.37 3.10 -51.74
C SER A 738 -18.51 4.60 -51.53
N ARG A 739 -18.16 5.37 -52.56
CA ARG A 739 -18.26 6.82 -52.56
C ARG A 739 -19.50 7.22 -53.35
N ALA A 740 -20.28 8.15 -52.83
CA ALA A 740 -21.42 8.68 -53.56
C ALA A 740 -20.95 9.37 -54.86
N ALA A 741 -21.79 9.34 -55.90
CA ALA A 741 -21.60 10.24 -57.03
C ALA A 741 -21.68 11.68 -56.55
N ASP A 742 -20.84 12.56 -57.10
CA ASP A 742 -20.78 13.98 -56.71
C ASP A 742 -20.55 14.18 -55.20
N ALA A 743 -19.80 13.27 -54.56
CA ALA A 743 -19.52 13.21 -53.13
C ALA A 743 -19.14 14.58 -52.52
N TYR A 744 -18.32 15.37 -53.22
CA TYR A 744 -17.86 16.66 -52.73
C TYR A 744 -18.62 17.82 -53.39
N SER A 745 -18.82 17.78 -54.71
CA SER A 745 -19.47 18.89 -55.45
C SER A 745 -20.92 19.14 -55.06
N GLN A 746 -21.63 18.15 -54.52
CA GLN A 746 -23.00 18.33 -54.01
C GLN A 746 -23.10 19.34 -52.85
N TYR A 747 -22.01 19.58 -52.13
CA TYR A 747 -21.98 20.47 -50.97
C TYR A 747 -21.56 21.91 -51.30
N ALA A 748 -21.21 22.20 -52.55
CA ALA A 748 -20.76 23.51 -53.04
C ALA A 748 -21.73 24.67 -52.74
N GLY A 749 -21.19 25.84 -52.37
CA GLY A 749 -21.97 27.05 -52.12
C GLY A 749 -22.30 27.85 -53.39
N ASP A 750 -21.39 27.85 -54.36
CA ASP A 750 -21.51 28.55 -55.64
C ASP A 750 -20.96 27.71 -56.82
N SER A 751 -20.78 28.34 -57.99
CA SER A 751 -20.26 27.68 -59.20
C SER A 751 -18.79 27.27 -59.06
N GLU A 752 -17.99 28.10 -58.43
CA GLU A 752 -16.56 27.95 -58.26
C GLU A 752 -16.27 26.81 -57.28
N ASP A 753 -16.98 26.77 -56.15
CA ASP A 753 -16.95 25.65 -55.20
C ASP A 753 -17.34 24.34 -55.87
N ARG A 754 -18.28 24.37 -56.82
CA ARG A 754 -18.74 23.19 -57.54
C ARG A 754 -17.65 22.66 -58.48
N GLU A 755 -16.86 23.54 -59.10
CA GLU A 755 -15.70 23.13 -59.92
C GLU A 755 -14.61 22.50 -59.05
N VAL A 756 -14.31 23.08 -57.88
CA VAL A 756 -13.36 22.51 -56.92
C VAL A 756 -13.86 21.16 -56.40
N GLY A 757 -15.15 21.06 -56.06
CA GLY A 757 -15.78 19.82 -55.64
C GLY A 757 -15.73 18.75 -56.72
N ALA A 758 -16.00 19.11 -57.98
CA ALA A 758 -15.93 18.17 -59.11
C ALA A 758 -14.49 17.70 -59.37
N ALA A 759 -13.50 18.57 -59.14
CA ALA A 759 -12.10 18.18 -59.16
C ALA A 759 -11.79 17.15 -58.06
N LEU A 760 -12.28 17.35 -56.84
CA LEU A 760 -12.15 16.38 -55.74
C LEU A 760 -12.88 15.06 -56.06
N ASP A 761 -14.08 15.11 -56.63
CA ASP A 761 -14.84 13.93 -57.08
C ASP A 761 -14.02 13.10 -58.07
N SER A 762 -13.36 13.76 -59.04
CA SER A 762 -12.50 13.09 -60.02
C SER A 762 -11.21 12.54 -59.41
N LEU A 763 -10.66 13.22 -58.41
CA LEU A 763 -9.40 12.86 -57.75
C LEU A 763 -9.58 11.69 -56.78
N ALA A 764 -10.73 11.61 -56.12
CA ALA A 764 -10.94 10.75 -54.96
C ALA A 764 -10.86 9.23 -55.21
N ASN A 765 -10.88 8.79 -56.47
CA ASN A 765 -10.71 7.39 -56.82
C ASN A 765 -9.24 6.99 -57.01
N ASN A 766 -8.39 7.91 -57.46
CA ASN A 766 -6.97 7.68 -57.74
C ASN A 766 -6.11 8.84 -57.23
N ALA A 767 -6.32 9.21 -55.97
CA ALA A 767 -5.61 10.33 -55.36
C ALA A 767 -4.12 10.01 -55.19
N ALA A 768 -3.26 10.96 -55.59
CA ALA A 768 -1.84 10.92 -55.25
C ALA A 768 -1.66 10.98 -53.72
N ALA A 769 -0.53 10.49 -53.22
CA ALA A 769 -0.31 10.29 -51.78
C ALA A 769 -0.50 11.57 -50.96
N GLU A 770 -0.11 12.71 -51.51
CA GLU A 770 -0.24 14.04 -50.93
C GLU A 770 -1.70 14.50 -50.72
N PHE A 771 -2.66 13.96 -51.49
CA PHE A 771 -4.08 14.35 -51.39
C PHE A 771 -4.91 13.40 -50.51
N LYS A 772 -4.39 12.23 -50.16
CA LYS A 772 -5.09 11.25 -49.32
C LYS A 772 -5.49 11.79 -47.94
N PRO A 773 -4.63 12.54 -47.21
CA PRO A 773 -5.02 13.10 -45.91
C PRO A 773 -6.17 14.10 -46.00
N LEU A 774 -6.20 14.90 -47.08
CA LEU A 774 -7.29 15.85 -47.33
C LEU A 774 -8.61 15.10 -47.54
N LEU A 775 -8.62 14.11 -48.43
CA LEU A 775 -9.83 13.33 -48.73
C LEU A 775 -10.31 12.56 -47.50
N ALA A 776 -9.41 11.92 -46.75
CA ALA A 776 -9.74 11.27 -45.48
C ALA A 776 -10.32 12.25 -44.45
N ALA A 777 -9.89 13.52 -44.45
CA ALA A 777 -10.45 14.53 -43.56
C ALA A 777 -11.85 14.97 -43.98
N LEU A 778 -12.11 15.10 -45.28
CA LEU A 778 -13.44 15.43 -45.80
C LEU A 778 -14.40 14.25 -45.65
N ASP A 779 -13.91 13.02 -45.84
CA ASP A 779 -14.70 11.80 -45.76
C ASP A 779 -15.20 11.48 -44.36
N PHE A 780 -14.39 11.74 -43.35
CA PHE A 780 -14.76 11.53 -41.95
C PHE A 780 -15.19 12.83 -41.28
N SER A 781 -15.76 13.76 -42.06
CA SER A 781 -16.29 15.03 -41.57
C SER A 781 -17.79 14.95 -41.20
N ALA A 782 -18.41 16.07 -40.88
CA ALA A 782 -19.82 16.12 -40.48
C ALA A 782 -20.73 15.56 -41.59
N THR A 783 -21.68 14.69 -41.21
CA THR A 783 -22.58 13.98 -42.15
C THR A 783 -23.50 14.90 -42.95
N ASP A 784 -23.68 16.14 -42.52
CA ASP A 784 -24.44 17.16 -43.25
C ASP A 784 -23.63 17.86 -44.36
N GLY A 785 -22.34 17.50 -44.49
CA GLY A 785 -21.39 18.06 -45.44
C GLY A 785 -21.03 19.53 -45.20
N SER A 786 -21.38 20.08 -44.04
CA SER A 786 -21.06 21.47 -43.67
C SER A 786 -19.56 21.75 -43.69
N THR A 787 -18.75 20.79 -43.25
CA THR A 787 -17.28 20.87 -43.31
C THR A 787 -16.81 20.99 -44.75
N ILE A 788 -17.29 20.11 -45.65
CA ILE A 788 -16.94 20.13 -47.07
C ILE A 788 -17.30 21.48 -47.68
N ARG A 789 -18.54 21.96 -47.46
CA ARG A 789 -18.99 23.28 -47.93
C ARG A 789 -18.05 24.42 -47.50
N SER A 790 -17.59 24.40 -46.25
CA SER A 790 -16.67 25.43 -45.74
C SER A 790 -15.22 25.28 -46.21
N SER A 791 -14.83 24.08 -46.66
CA SER A 791 -13.48 23.77 -47.14
C SER A 791 -13.29 24.04 -48.63
N LEU A 792 -14.32 23.87 -49.45
CA LEU A 792 -14.24 24.07 -50.91
C LEU A 792 -13.69 25.47 -51.30
N PRO A 793 -14.11 26.60 -50.69
CA PRO A 793 -13.56 27.91 -51.02
C PRO A 793 -12.06 28.03 -50.69
N GLN A 794 -11.60 27.34 -49.64
CA GLN A 794 -10.21 27.38 -49.19
C GLN A 794 -9.28 26.54 -50.08
N LEU A 795 -9.85 25.55 -50.76
CA LEU A 795 -9.15 24.72 -51.74
C LEU A 795 -9.14 25.35 -53.13
N SER A 796 -9.90 26.43 -53.34
CA SER A 796 -9.90 27.22 -54.57
C SER A 796 -8.62 28.06 -54.72
N GLY A 797 -8.22 28.31 -55.97
CA GLY A 797 -7.07 29.16 -56.28
C GLY A 797 -7.23 30.63 -55.87
N GLU A 798 -8.46 31.11 -55.58
CA GLU A 798 -8.72 32.52 -55.22
C GLU A 798 -8.17 32.91 -53.84
N ALA A 799 -8.15 31.98 -52.88
CA ALA A 799 -7.54 32.22 -51.56
C ALA A 799 -6.04 32.56 -51.69
N TYR A 800 -5.35 31.98 -52.69
CA TYR A 800 -3.93 32.23 -52.98
C TYR A 800 -3.71 33.35 -54.00
N ALA A 801 -4.64 33.55 -54.94
CA ALA A 801 -4.61 34.65 -55.92
C ALA A 801 -4.88 36.01 -55.25
N SER A 802 -5.75 36.07 -54.24
CA SER A 802 -6.00 37.28 -53.45
C SER A 802 -4.80 37.65 -52.57
N ALA A 803 -4.09 36.69 -51.97
CA ALA A 803 -2.86 36.95 -51.22
C ALA A 803 -1.71 37.44 -52.14
N SER A 804 -1.56 36.85 -53.33
CA SER A 804 -0.61 37.32 -54.34
C SER A 804 -0.99 38.70 -54.91
N GLY A 805 -2.28 38.97 -55.09
CA GLY A 805 -2.82 40.27 -55.49
C GLY A 805 -2.58 41.37 -54.46
N VAL A 806 -2.65 41.05 -53.15
CA VAL A 806 -2.31 41.96 -52.05
C VAL A 806 -0.81 42.22 -51.96
N LEU A 807 0.05 41.21 -52.18
CA LEU A 807 1.52 41.37 -52.26
C LEU A 807 1.97 42.18 -53.49
N LEU A 808 1.32 41.98 -54.64
CA LEU A 808 1.55 42.78 -55.85
C LEU A 808 1.10 44.23 -55.66
N ASN A 809 -0.05 44.48 -55.02
CA ASN A 809 -0.52 45.82 -54.68
C ASN A 809 0.37 46.52 -53.63
N ALA A 810 0.88 45.79 -52.63
CA ALA A 810 1.84 46.34 -51.65
C ALA A 810 3.17 46.73 -52.31
N SER A 811 3.65 45.97 -53.30
CA SER A 811 4.83 46.33 -54.10
C SER A 811 4.59 47.54 -55.02
N GLY A 812 3.38 47.67 -55.56
CA GLY A 812 2.95 48.80 -56.39
C GLY A 812 2.82 50.11 -55.60
N ILE A 813 2.27 50.05 -54.40
CA ILE A 813 2.15 51.20 -53.48
C ILE A 813 3.53 51.64 -52.98
N THR A 814 4.45 50.69 -52.72
CA THR A 814 5.83 51.01 -52.32
C THR A 814 6.61 51.69 -53.46
N ARG A 815 6.50 51.21 -54.71
CA ARG A 815 7.10 51.86 -55.90
C ARG A 815 6.52 53.24 -56.19
N SER A 816 5.22 53.43 -56.01
CA SER A 816 4.53 54.71 -56.16
C SER A 816 5.02 55.74 -55.12
N SER A 817 5.19 55.32 -53.86
CA SER A 817 5.65 56.20 -52.78
C SER A 817 7.11 56.66 -52.94
N ILE A 818 7.99 55.81 -53.51
CA ILE A 818 9.39 56.15 -53.80
C ILE A 818 9.49 57.11 -54.99
N ASN A 819 8.73 56.90 -56.07
CA ASN A 819 8.71 57.81 -57.22
C ASN A 819 8.11 59.19 -56.88
N ASN A 820 7.12 59.26 -56.00
CA ASN A 820 6.56 60.53 -55.53
C ASN A 820 7.48 61.29 -54.56
N ARG A 821 8.41 60.61 -53.88
CA ARG A 821 9.43 61.25 -53.04
C ARG A 821 10.67 61.70 -53.82
N LEU A 822 11.01 61.02 -54.92
CA LEU A 822 12.08 61.42 -55.84
C LEU A 822 11.68 62.56 -56.79
N SER A 823 10.38 62.80 -57.01
CA SER A 823 9.89 63.95 -57.78
C SER A 823 9.67 65.23 -56.96
N GLN A 824 9.89 65.16 -55.64
CA GLN A 824 9.81 66.29 -54.70
C GLN A 824 11.16 66.61 -54.03
N ALA A 825 12.26 66.06 -54.53
CA ALA A 825 13.63 66.31 -54.06
C ALA A 825 14.47 67.01 -55.14
#